data_AF-A0A965HRY0-F1
#
_entry.id   AF-A0A965HRY0-F1
#
_cell.length_a   1.000
_cell.length_b   1.000
_cell.length_c   1.000
_cell.angle_alpha   90.00
_cell.angle_beta   90.00
_cell.angle_gamma   90.00
#
_symmetry.space_group_name_H-M   'P 1'
#
loop_
_entity.id
_entity.type
_entity.pdbx_description
1 polymer ?
#
loop_
_entity_poly.entity_id
_entity_poly.type
_entity_poly.pdbx_seq_one_letter_code
_entity_poly.pdbx_strand_id
1 'polypeptide(L)'
;MTLDAGGAVTQSGIITAPGLELLGAGSFAFGTLNNAITTLAGNVTGNVSFLDNTGYAIGTVNTVGLTSAGNITLSSSAAVTQSQLLAAAGLELLGTVGNFTLNNTGNNITKLAASTTTGSLNYTDSNGFAVGQVNTTKGITTTAGAVNLTALGAGNLSVQQAILAGATSTLTAGGEFSSVTSPTGLGTVEVTTGTLTITSATINIASNIKANGGITLQPSTVGQTIGLNSVTGGFDLSTSEFLNLISSGTVVIGRSVDGAGAYTVGGAGAFDLSATSYDLTLEGLTSAIAFSNGMTLGNGRTLILAAGGAITSGATGTDITIGDGFNSGILSISSASTVGISGNALSTAIDLLGASTVGTTFLSNSRALQTTGAIGVTGNLTLTTGGTLSQSVAGAVTVSGTTAFTVPTGADVLMANAANNFGALTLTSSGGSTFRDLELRNANALASVPTVNATRNVLFNFDNAGVALPALTLTGTLDVIAGGGPITQTGILNIAGNSSFASTGFGITLGNSSNIFGSNVSLTTTALQNATLVDSTALVLGTSSVSALLNLTSGGSITQATGTTLTTGAGITTSFTTAASDLILTGANAISGQVAFGGTLANIRDVSIQNNSPGAEVPVLEGLTNLRDLTLNYSGVGAFEVPTLQGFASLRNISFSTAGPMTQKSGGISNLGTAAFTVTGAGNDITLDDAANNFGLAVSLISSNGDQTLRESSSLVVGTMNAGTGDLTINVTAGATTQTGMITSGGLNFTSAGSVNLNQANKIEGSLAAIVTGAGNGFTLTNDGIIDETSTLTLAGITTGANAPISIFTGGNLTISDNVTNSDGAISLKASGDLTLAEPLGTQHPQVPSSLLEMFLI
;
A
#
# COMPACT_ATOMS: atom_id res chain seq x y z
N MET A 1 41.13 31.86 62.44
CA MET A 1 42.57 32.20 62.39
C MET A 1 42.73 33.36 61.44
N THR A 2 43.43 34.43 61.84
CA THR A 2 43.70 35.59 60.97
C THR A 2 45.20 35.71 60.78
N LEU A 3 45.62 35.87 59.53
CA LEU A 3 47.01 36.15 59.15
C LEU A 3 47.05 37.49 58.42
N ASP A 4 47.77 38.46 58.98
CA ASP A 4 47.99 39.78 58.39
C ASP A 4 49.48 39.96 58.12
N ALA A 5 49.86 40.11 56.86
CA ALA A 5 51.26 40.17 56.44
C ALA A 5 51.51 41.24 55.37
N GLY A 6 52.52 42.08 55.60
CA GLY A 6 53.02 43.04 54.61
C GLY A 6 53.98 42.44 53.57
N GLY A 7 54.53 41.24 53.82
CA GLY A 7 55.45 40.52 52.93
C GLY A 7 54.93 39.13 52.56
N ALA A 8 55.62 38.44 51.65
CA ALA A 8 55.20 37.10 51.20
C ALA A 8 55.23 36.06 52.34
N VAL A 9 54.19 35.25 52.44
CA VAL A 9 54.01 34.19 53.42
C VAL A 9 54.05 32.84 52.71
N THR A 10 54.91 31.93 53.17
CA THR A 10 55.07 30.58 52.63
C THR A 10 54.69 29.52 53.65
N GLN A 11 54.29 28.35 53.17
CA GLN A 11 53.80 27.26 54.01
C GLN A 11 54.90 26.23 54.32
N SER A 12 55.13 25.96 55.60
CA SER A 12 55.97 24.85 56.08
C SER A 12 55.20 23.75 56.82
N GLY A 13 53.93 24.00 57.18
CA GLY A 13 53.05 23.05 57.88
C GLY A 13 51.58 23.22 57.51
N ILE A 14 50.76 22.20 57.79
CA ILE A 14 49.32 22.19 57.53
C ILE A 14 48.62 23.24 58.41
N ILE A 15 47.69 24.00 57.82
CA ILE A 15 46.80 24.91 58.55
C ILE A 15 45.49 24.19 58.84
N THR A 16 45.11 24.12 60.13
CA THR A 16 43.84 23.54 60.58
C THR A 16 43.08 24.56 61.41
N ALA A 17 41.93 25.03 60.91
CA ALA A 17 41.08 25.99 61.59
C ALA A 17 39.67 25.99 60.97
N PRO A 18 38.58 26.24 61.72
CA PRO A 18 37.26 26.39 61.10
C PRO A 18 37.23 27.51 60.05
N GLY A 19 37.79 28.67 60.36
CA GLY A 19 37.92 29.78 59.43
C GLY A 19 39.35 30.29 59.31
N LEU A 20 39.79 30.60 58.10
CA LEU A 20 41.05 31.26 57.79
C LEU A 20 40.79 32.60 57.11
N GLU A 21 41.33 33.66 57.69
CA GLU A 21 41.29 35.02 57.16
C GLU A 21 42.70 35.48 56.77
N LEU A 22 42.84 36.01 55.56
CA LEU A 22 44.10 36.51 55.00
C LEU A 22 44.02 38.02 54.76
N LEU A 23 44.95 38.79 55.32
CA LEU A 23 44.99 40.25 55.23
C LEU A 23 46.39 40.74 54.84
N GLY A 24 46.44 41.95 54.27
CA GLY A 24 47.68 42.68 54.04
C GLY A 24 48.17 42.69 52.59
N ALA A 25 49.34 43.30 52.38
CA ALA A 25 49.89 43.52 51.04
C ALA A 25 50.67 42.30 50.49
N GLY A 26 51.07 41.36 51.37
CA GLY A 26 51.84 40.18 51.01
C GLY A 26 51.10 39.19 50.11
N SER A 27 51.85 38.27 49.49
CA SER A 27 51.26 37.09 48.84
C SER A 27 51.19 35.92 49.83
N PHE A 28 50.15 35.10 49.77
CA PHE A 28 49.97 33.92 50.62
C PHE A 28 50.07 32.63 49.80
N ALA A 29 51.16 31.89 49.96
CA ALA A 29 51.46 30.67 49.21
C ALA A 29 51.16 29.40 50.02
N PHE A 30 49.88 29.06 50.18
CA PHE A 30 49.37 27.90 50.93
C PHE A 30 48.86 26.76 50.03
N GLY A 31 49.49 26.59 48.87
CA GLY A 31 49.11 25.59 47.86
C GLY A 31 49.92 24.29 47.89
N THR A 32 50.87 24.12 48.83
CA THR A 32 51.80 22.97 48.83
C THR A 32 51.38 21.83 49.75
N LEU A 33 50.57 22.11 50.78
CA LEU A 33 50.12 21.12 51.76
C LEU A 33 48.59 21.09 51.82
N ASN A 34 48.04 19.93 52.15
CA ASN A 34 46.60 19.74 52.33
C ASN A 34 46.12 20.39 53.63
N ASN A 35 45.61 21.62 53.53
CA ASN A 35 44.99 22.30 54.66
C ASN A 35 43.65 21.65 55.04
N ALA A 36 43.12 22.05 56.19
CA ALA A 36 41.82 21.57 56.68
C ALA A 36 41.05 22.73 57.33
N ILE A 37 40.31 23.47 56.50
CA ILE A 37 39.45 24.57 56.92
C ILE A 37 38.04 24.42 56.38
N THR A 38 37.05 25.08 56.99
CA THR A 38 35.69 25.13 56.44
C THR A 38 35.43 26.40 55.64
N THR A 39 36.05 27.52 56.03
CA THR A 39 35.81 28.84 55.42
C THR A 39 37.10 29.60 55.16
N LEU A 40 37.28 30.07 53.93
CA LEU A 40 38.34 31.00 53.54
C LEU A 40 37.74 32.39 53.27
N ALA A 41 38.39 33.42 53.79
CA ALA A 41 38.07 34.82 53.54
C ALA A 41 39.35 35.68 53.56
N GLY A 42 39.28 36.91 53.07
CA GLY A 42 40.41 37.82 53.15
C GLY A 42 40.36 39.02 52.23
N ASN A 43 41.25 39.97 52.48
CA ASN A 43 41.50 41.12 51.62
C ASN A 43 43.02 41.32 51.48
N VAL A 44 43.53 40.90 50.34
CA VAL A 44 44.96 40.75 50.07
C VAL A 44 45.34 41.60 48.86
N THR A 45 46.53 42.20 48.82
CA THR A 45 47.01 42.86 47.58
C THR A 45 47.79 41.89 46.69
N GLY A 46 48.60 41.00 47.28
CA GLY A 46 49.35 39.97 46.57
C GLY A 46 48.51 38.74 46.14
N ASN A 47 49.20 37.76 45.56
CA ASN A 47 48.58 36.51 45.12
C ASN A 47 48.18 35.64 46.32
N VAL A 48 47.11 34.85 46.17
CA VAL A 48 46.68 33.85 47.16
C VAL A 48 46.66 32.49 46.48
N SER A 49 47.39 31.50 46.97
CA SER A 49 47.22 30.10 46.55
C SER A 49 46.82 29.26 47.76
N PHE A 50 45.76 28.47 47.67
CA PHE A 50 45.26 27.66 48.78
C PHE A 50 44.89 26.25 48.33
N LEU A 51 45.36 25.24 49.05
CA LEU A 51 45.04 23.83 48.82
C LEU A 51 44.35 23.23 50.05
N ASP A 52 43.17 22.64 49.85
CA ASP A 52 42.47 21.81 50.84
C ASP A 52 41.60 20.78 50.10
N ASN A 53 41.89 19.50 50.34
CA ASN A 53 41.26 18.35 49.68
C ASN A 53 40.06 17.78 50.44
N THR A 54 39.71 18.36 51.60
CA THR A 54 38.51 18.02 52.38
C THR A 54 37.29 18.85 51.97
N GLY A 55 37.53 19.98 51.30
CA GLY A 55 36.51 20.86 50.75
C GLY A 55 36.25 22.05 51.68
N TYR A 56 36.01 23.23 51.09
CA TYR A 56 35.90 24.48 51.82
C TYR A 56 35.00 25.48 51.07
N ALA A 57 34.59 26.54 51.76
CA ALA A 57 33.77 27.60 51.19
C ALA A 57 34.50 28.95 51.18
N ILE A 58 34.27 29.75 50.14
CA ILE A 58 34.53 31.20 50.19
C ILE A 58 33.33 31.85 50.90
N GLY A 59 33.59 32.41 52.08
CA GLY A 59 32.53 32.87 52.98
C GLY A 59 32.93 34.06 53.83
N THR A 60 32.36 34.15 55.03
CA THR A 60 32.70 35.19 56.00
C THR A 60 33.52 34.59 57.14
N VAL A 61 34.65 35.23 57.45
CA VAL A 61 35.34 35.03 58.73
C VAL A 61 35.18 36.30 59.55
N ASN A 62 36.12 37.25 59.49
CA ASN A 62 35.85 38.64 59.87
C ASN A 62 35.67 39.50 58.61
N THR A 63 36.45 39.23 57.58
CA THR A 63 36.24 39.73 56.22
C THR A 63 35.12 38.98 55.52
N VAL A 64 34.34 39.69 54.71
CA VAL A 64 33.27 39.14 53.88
C VAL A 64 33.84 38.82 52.49
N GLY A 65 33.94 37.53 52.18
CA GLY A 65 34.48 37.07 50.90
C GLY A 65 36.01 37.09 50.86
N LEU A 66 36.54 36.92 49.65
CA LEU A 66 37.96 36.89 49.37
C LEU A 66 38.27 37.84 48.20
N THR A 67 39.02 38.91 48.48
CA THR A 67 39.45 39.89 47.49
C THR A 67 40.96 39.90 47.36
N SER A 68 41.47 39.89 46.13
CA SER A 68 42.89 40.04 45.81
C SER A 68 43.08 41.08 44.69
N ALA A 69 44.15 41.88 44.73
CA ALA A 69 44.57 42.65 43.53
C ALA A 69 45.40 41.78 42.55
N GLY A 70 45.92 40.65 43.02
CA GLY A 70 46.66 39.66 42.23
C GLY A 70 45.79 38.48 41.79
N ASN A 71 46.43 37.33 41.60
CA ASN A 71 45.76 36.07 41.25
C ASN A 71 45.36 35.28 42.50
N ILE A 72 44.21 34.60 42.44
CA ILE A 72 43.77 33.62 43.42
C ILE A 72 43.84 32.23 42.77
N THR A 73 44.56 31.29 43.38
CA THR A 73 44.56 29.87 43.03
C THR A 73 43.84 29.08 44.12
N LEU A 74 42.71 28.45 43.78
CA LEU A 74 41.94 27.57 44.67
C LEU A 74 42.14 26.13 44.22
N SER A 75 42.68 25.29 45.10
CA SER A 75 42.94 23.89 44.82
C SER A 75 42.25 22.94 45.79
N SER A 76 41.57 21.93 45.24
CA SER A 76 40.83 20.94 46.04
C SER A 76 40.50 19.69 45.22
N SER A 77 40.58 18.51 45.85
CA SER A 77 39.95 17.29 45.35
C SER A 77 38.49 17.11 45.80
N ALA A 78 37.99 17.94 46.71
CA ALA A 78 36.60 17.97 47.20
C ALA A 78 35.88 19.26 46.78
N ALA A 79 34.59 19.40 47.13
CA ALA A 79 33.80 20.56 46.69
C ALA A 79 34.36 21.89 47.22
N VAL A 80 34.43 22.89 46.35
CA VAL A 80 34.67 24.29 46.73
C VAL A 80 33.40 25.07 46.46
N THR A 81 32.82 25.65 47.50
CA THR A 81 31.55 26.38 47.42
C THR A 81 31.74 27.85 47.75
N GLN A 82 30.70 28.65 47.56
CA GLN A 82 30.75 30.08 47.79
C GLN A 82 29.42 30.60 48.33
N SER A 83 29.50 31.45 49.35
CA SER A 83 28.37 32.27 49.82
C SER A 83 28.65 33.77 49.73
N GLN A 84 29.92 34.18 49.64
CA GLN A 84 30.34 35.59 49.62
C GLN A 84 31.21 35.93 48.41
N LEU A 85 31.42 37.23 48.18
CA LEU A 85 32.20 37.79 47.07
C LEU A 85 33.56 37.11 46.86
N LEU A 86 33.90 36.84 45.60
CA LEU A 86 35.25 36.53 45.15
C LEU A 86 35.66 37.54 44.08
N ALA A 87 36.75 38.28 44.32
CA ALA A 87 37.25 39.28 43.38
C ALA A 87 38.78 39.23 43.25
N ALA A 88 39.29 39.25 42.02
CA ALA A 88 40.70 39.10 41.69
C ALA A 88 40.99 39.49 40.24
N ALA A 89 42.25 39.81 39.95
CA ALA A 89 42.69 39.99 38.56
C ALA A 89 42.65 38.65 37.78
N GLY A 90 42.94 37.54 38.45
CA GLY A 90 42.86 36.20 37.87
C GLY A 90 42.41 35.16 38.90
N LEU A 91 41.58 34.21 38.47
CA LEU A 91 41.17 33.04 39.25
C LEU A 91 41.65 31.77 38.56
N GLU A 92 42.44 30.97 39.27
CA GLU A 92 42.91 29.65 38.85
C GLU A 92 42.26 28.58 39.74
N LEU A 93 41.56 27.62 39.14
CA LEU A 93 40.88 26.55 39.86
C LEU A 93 41.52 25.20 39.53
N LEU A 94 42.04 24.49 40.52
CA LEU A 94 42.79 23.25 40.31
C LEU A 94 42.18 22.10 41.12
N GLY A 95 41.71 21.04 40.49
CA GLY A 95 41.11 19.93 41.23
C GLY A 95 41.14 18.60 40.51
N THR A 96 40.83 17.52 41.21
CA THR A 96 40.68 16.20 40.59
C THR A 96 39.21 15.80 40.54
N VAL A 97 38.53 15.73 41.69
CA VAL A 97 37.16 15.17 41.79
C VAL A 97 36.09 16.21 42.09
N GLY A 98 36.35 17.11 43.03
CA GLY A 98 35.38 18.05 43.57
C GLY A 98 34.89 19.12 42.59
N ASN A 99 33.62 19.49 42.74
CA ASN A 99 33.02 20.59 41.97
C ASN A 99 33.44 21.95 42.52
N PHE A 100 33.62 22.91 41.62
CA PHE A 100 33.72 24.33 41.97
C PHE A 100 32.37 25.00 41.72
N THR A 101 31.69 25.41 42.79
CA THR A 101 30.39 26.10 42.72
C THR A 101 30.54 27.52 43.28
N LEU A 102 30.85 28.44 42.38
CA LEU A 102 31.22 29.83 42.63
C LEU A 102 30.20 30.77 41.97
N ASN A 103 28.94 30.67 42.41
CA ASN A 103 27.78 31.26 41.75
C ASN A 103 27.33 32.61 42.34
N ASN A 104 28.12 33.23 43.22
CA ASN A 104 27.76 34.52 43.80
C ASN A 104 27.71 35.59 42.70
N THR A 105 26.59 36.29 42.59
CA THR A 105 26.34 37.28 41.53
C THR A 105 27.20 38.53 41.64
N GLY A 106 27.85 38.75 42.79
CA GLY A 106 28.76 39.88 43.02
C GLY A 106 30.20 39.61 42.60
N ASN A 107 30.55 38.38 42.21
CA ASN A 107 31.91 38.05 41.78
C ASN A 107 32.42 38.99 40.69
N ASN A 108 33.72 39.27 40.72
CA ASN A 108 34.36 40.22 39.83
C ASN A 108 35.78 39.74 39.52
N ILE A 109 35.89 38.87 38.52
CA ILE A 109 37.13 38.25 38.09
C ILE A 109 37.43 38.65 36.65
N THR A 110 38.60 39.21 36.38
CA THR A 110 38.95 39.59 35.00
C THR A 110 39.31 38.39 34.13
N LYS A 111 40.06 37.41 34.67
CA LYS A 111 40.48 36.20 33.96
C LYS A 111 40.22 34.93 34.76
N LEU A 112 39.61 33.94 34.12
CA LEU A 112 39.36 32.62 34.69
C LEU A 112 40.18 31.57 33.94
N ALA A 113 40.83 30.68 34.69
CA ALA A 113 41.43 29.45 34.19
C ALA A 113 41.13 28.30 35.16
N ALA A 114 40.97 27.08 34.64
CA ALA A 114 40.69 25.92 35.47
C ALA A 114 41.26 24.63 34.89
N SER A 115 41.66 23.71 35.76
CA SER A 115 42.01 22.34 35.40
C SER A 115 41.40 21.38 36.43
N THR A 116 40.38 20.64 36.00
CA THR A 116 39.73 19.59 36.79
C THR A 116 39.68 18.27 36.02
N THR A 117 39.73 17.15 36.74
CA THR A 117 39.55 15.82 36.10
C THR A 117 38.06 15.52 35.94
N THR A 118 37.32 15.30 37.04
CA THR A 118 35.90 14.92 36.98
C THR A 118 34.94 15.98 37.53
N GLY A 119 35.45 16.96 38.28
CA GLY A 119 34.63 17.99 38.90
C GLY A 119 34.09 19.00 37.89
N SER A 120 32.82 19.39 38.05
CA SER A 120 32.19 20.46 37.27
C SER A 120 32.57 21.84 37.78
N LEU A 121 32.57 22.82 36.88
CA LEU A 121 32.79 24.23 37.16
C LEU A 121 31.49 25.00 36.96
N ASN A 122 31.02 25.69 38.00
CA ASN A 122 29.91 26.64 37.93
C ASN A 122 30.43 27.99 38.43
N TYR A 123 30.46 29.00 37.57
CA TYR A 123 30.95 30.34 37.91
C TYR A 123 30.03 31.44 37.37
N THR A 124 29.66 32.37 38.24
CA THR A 124 28.89 33.58 37.91
C THR A 124 29.74 34.82 38.17
N ASP A 125 29.66 35.83 37.31
CA ASP A 125 30.33 37.12 37.40
C ASP A 125 29.35 38.29 37.22
N SER A 126 29.63 39.42 37.86
CA SER A 126 28.76 40.60 37.90
C SER A 126 28.79 41.47 36.64
N ASN A 127 29.92 41.55 35.91
CA ASN A 127 30.11 42.56 34.86
C ASN A 127 30.94 42.09 33.64
N GLY A 128 31.39 40.84 33.62
CA GLY A 128 32.00 40.20 32.45
C GLY A 128 33.45 39.79 32.69
N PHE A 129 33.89 38.74 32.00
CA PHE A 129 35.20 38.12 32.23
C PHE A 129 35.72 37.39 31.00
N ALA A 130 37.02 37.07 31.04
CA ALA A 130 37.66 36.27 30.01
C ALA A 130 38.07 34.89 30.52
N VAL A 131 37.85 33.84 29.72
CA VAL A 131 38.57 32.58 29.89
C VAL A 131 39.94 32.73 29.23
N GLY A 132 41.00 32.66 30.03
CA GLY A 132 42.35 33.02 29.59
C GLY A 132 43.42 32.19 30.28
N GLN A 133 44.65 32.72 30.28
CA GLN A 133 45.72 32.15 31.08
C GLN A 133 45.77 32.84 32.44
N VAL A 134 45.76 32.05 33.52
CA VAL A 134 46.05 32.49 34.88
C VAL A 134 47.20 31.61 35.37
N ASN A 135 48.30 32.25 35.80
CA ASN A 135 49.56 31.55 36.10
C ASN A 135 50.00 30.64 34.92
N THR A 136 50.20 29.34 35.18
CA THR A 136 50.58 28.35 34.17
C THR A 136 49.38 27.68 33.49
N THR A 137 48.19 27.78 34.08
CA THR A 137 46.97 27.15 33.54
C THR A 137 46.40 28.00 32.41
N LYS A 138 46.17 27.36 31.26
CA LYS A 138 45.62 28.00 30.05
C LYS A 138 44.20 27.50 29.80
N GLY A 139 43.24 28.40 29.86
CA GLY A 139 41.85 28.10 29.59
C GLY A 139 41.21 27.26 30.69
N ILE A 140 40.18 26.50 30.33
CA ILE A 140 39.45 25.62 31.22
C ILE A 140 39.52 24.20 30.66
N THR A 141 39.89 23.23 31.48
CA THR A 141 39.79 21.81 31.13
C THR A 141 39.08 21.08 32.25
N THR A 142 37.94 20.46 31.96
CA THR A 142 37.21 19.55 32.84
C THR A 142 37.07 18.21 32.11
N THR A 143 37.88 17.20 32.44
CA THR A 143 37.94 15.96 31.62
C THR A 143 36.59 15.22 31.54
N ALA A 144 35.80 15.21 32.61
CA ALA A 144 34.45 14.63 32.66
C ALA A 144 33.37 15.59 33.17
N GLY A 145 33.75 16.74 33.75
CA GLY A 145 32.81 17.69 34.35
C GLY A 145 32.19 18.67 33.35
N ALA A 146 31.10 19.30 33.74
CA ALA A 146 30.46 20.39 33.00
C ALA A 146 31.18 21.73 33.25
N VAL A 147 31.05 22.66 32.30
CA VAL A 147 31.50 24.06 32.44
C VAL A 147 30.29 24.98 32.27
N ASN A 148 29.85 25.59 33.36
CA ASN A 148 28.72 26.50 33.42
C ASN A 148 29.20 27.89 33.82
N LEU A 149 29.22 28.82 32.86
CA LEU A 149 29.77 30.17 33.01
C LEU A 149 28.68 31.19 32.78
N THR A 150 28.55 32.18 33.67
CA THR A 150 27.55 33.26 33.55
C THR A 150 28.17 34.63 33.80
N ALA A 151 28.17 35.50 32.80
CA ALA A 151 28.41 36.93 32.96
C ALA A 151 27.07 37.67 32.99
N LEU A 152 26.78 38.39 34.06
CA LEU A 152 25.49 39.07 34.27
C LEU A 152 25.44 40.46 33.60
N GLY A 153 24.23 41.03 33.55
CA GLY A 153 24.01 42.40 33.08
C GLY A 153 24.31 42.55 31.59
N ALA A 154 25.16 43.50 31.24
CA ALA A 154 25.72 43.66 29.88
C ALA A 154 27.15 43.09 29.79
N GLY A 155 27.53 42.21 30.72
CA GLY A 155 28.86 41.65 30.80
C GLY A 155 29.18 40.68 29.67
N ASN A 156 30.36 40.84 29.08
CA ASN A 156 30.84 39.98 28.01
C ASN A 156 31.50 38.71 28.57
N LEU A 157 31.41 37.62 27.82
CA LEU A 157 32.19 36.40 28.05
C LEU A 157 33.13 36.17 26.86
N SER A 158 34.42 36.40 27.08
CA SER A 158 35.45 36.25 26.04
C SER A 158 36.27 34.99 26.25
N VAL A 159 36.29 34.08 25.27
CA VAL A 159 37.10 32.87 25.28
C VAL A 159 38.41 33.13 24.54
N GLN A 160 39.46 33.42 25.30
CA GLN A 160 40.82 33.71 24.80
C GLN A 160 41.74 32.49 24.86
N GLN A 161 41.37 31.49 25.65
CA GLN A 161 42.00 30.19 25.71
C GLN A 161 40.94 29.09 25.73
N ALA A 162 41.32 27.90 25.31
CA ALA A 162 40.39 26.81 25.08
C ALA A 162 39.55 26.44 26.32
N ILE A 163 38.27 26.14 26.10
CA ILE A 163 37.39 25.47 27.07
C ILE A 163 37.21 24.04 26.59
N LEU A 164 37.73 23.06 27.33
CA LEU A 164 37.52 21.64 27.08
C LEU A 164 36.66 21.09 28.22
N ALA A 165 35.38 20.87 27.93
CA ALA A 165 34.42 20.31 28.88
C ALA A 165 34.12 18.84 28.57
N GLY A 166 33.98 18.04 29.62
CA GLY A 166 33.69 16.62 29.54
C GLY A 166 32.21 16.30 29.45
N ALA A 167 31.32 17.21 29.86
CA ALA A 167 29.88 17.02 29.92
C ALA A 167 29.09 18.25 29.41
N THR A 168 27.77 18.12 29.30
CA THR A 168 26.85 19.20 28.91
C THR A 168 27.15 20.49 29.65
N SER A 169 27.30 21.58 28.90
CA SER A 169 27.85 22.84 29.40
C SER A 169 27.03 24.05 28.92
N THR A 170 27.02 25.10 29.73
CA THR A 170 26.30 26.35 29.42
C THR A 170 27.19 27.57 29.55
N LEU A 171 27.16 28.44 28.55
CA LEU A 171 27.91 29.70 28.54
C LEU A 171 26.92 30.84 28.35
N THR A 172 26.78 31.69 29.36
CA THR A 172 25.82 32.81 29.35
C THR A 172 26.58 34.12 29.43
N ALA A 173 26.39 34.99 28.44
CA ALA A 173 26.88 36.36 28.43
C ALA A 173 25.69 37.33 28.41
N GLY A 174 25.63 38.24 29.38
CA GLY A 174 24.62 39.29 29.36
C GLY A 174 24.79 40.25 28.17
N GLY A 175 26.04 40.49 27.77
CA GLY A 175 26.46 41.20 26.55
C GLY A 175 26.86 40.25 25.43
N GLU A 176 28.09 40.38 24.93
CA GLU A 176 28.65 39.57 23.85
C GLU A 176 29.27 38.26 24.36
N PHE A 177 28.97 37.15 23.69
CA PHE A 177 29.84 35.97 23.71
C PHE A 177 30.85 36.06 22.56
N SER A 178 32.15 35.96 22.85
CA SER A 178 33.20 36.04 21.84
C SER A 178 34.21 34.90 21.95
N SER A 179 34.46 34.16 20.88
CA SER A 179 35.66 33.32 20.74
C SER A 179 36.68 34.03 19.87
N VAL A 180 37.96 34.06 20.28
CA VAL A 180 39.01 34.80 19.56
C VAL A 180 40.07 33.88 18.97
N THR A 181 40.59 34.27 17.80
CA THR A 181 41.84 33.75 17.25
C THR A 181 42.98 34.68 17.69
N SER A 182 43.79 34.26 18.65
CA SER A 182 44.93 35.04 19.15
C SER A 182 46.27 34.35 18.86
N PRO A 183 47.36 35.09 18.62
CA PRO A 183 48.71 34.51 18.61
C PRO A 183 49.12 33.84 19.94
N THR A 184 48.43 34.13 21.05
CA THR A 184 48.67 33.54 22.37
C THR A 184 47.84 32.28 22.66
N GLY A 185 46.94 31.89 21.74
CA GLY A 185 46.09 30.70 21.85
C GLY A 185 44.78 30.79 21.06
N LEU A 186 44.11 29.66 20.87
CA LEU A 186 42.82 29.58 20.16
C LEU A 186 41.68 29.54 21.18
N GLY A 187 40.68 30.41 21.03
CA GLY A 187 39.49 30.47 21.86
C GLY A 187 38.49 29.34 21.59
N THR A 188 38.97 28.12 21.34
CA THR A 188 38.11 26.99 20.99
C THR A 188 37.26 26.55 22.17
N VAL A 189 36.00 26.19 21.94
CA VAL A 189 35.15 25.54 22.94
C VAL A 189 34.87 24.13 22.46
N GLU A 190 35.14 23.13 23.29
CA GLU A 190 34.87 21.73 22.99
C GLU A 190 34.12 21.08 24.16
N VAL A 191 32.94 20.53 23.87
CA VAL A 191 32.17 19.66 24.77
C VAL A 191 32.29 18.23 24.24
N THR A 192 33.06 17.42 24.96
CA THR A 192 33.42 16.05 24.56
C THR A 192 32.21 15.12 24.58
N THR A 193 31.34 15.27 25.60
CA THR A 193 30.07 14.54 25.71
C THR A 193 28.94 15.50 26.09
N GLY A 194 27.76 15.31 25.50
CA GLY A 194 26.60 16.16 25.75
C GLY A 194 26.49 17.37 24.81
N THR A 195 25.66 18.33 25.23
CA THR A 195 25.31 19.52 24.43
C THR A 195 26.02 20.78 24.94
N LEU A 196 26.11 21.79 24.07
CA LEU A 196 26.57 23.13 24.46
C LEU A 196 25.45 24.14 24.21
N THR A 197 25.08 24.91 25.23
CA THR A 197 24.17 26.04 25.07
C THR A 197 24.91 27.34 25.32
N ILE A 198 24.89 28.25 24.36
CA ILE A 198 25.44 29.60 24.47
C ILE A 198 24.27 30.58 24.45
N THR A 199 24.10 31.35 25.51
CA THR A 199 23.09 32.42 25.59
C THR A 199 23.77 33.78 25.61
N SER A 200 23.47 34.67 24.66
CA SER A 200 24.05 36.02 24.66
C SER A 200 23.19 37.09 23.98
N ALA A 201 23.48 38.37 24.21
CA ALA A 201 22.83 39.47 23.49
C ALA A 201 23.35 39.59 22.06
N THR A 202 24.66 39.53 21.89
CA THR A 202 25.35 39.43 20.59
C THR A 202 26.33 38.27 20.61
N ILE A 203 26.79 37.82 19.44
CA ILE A 203 27.70 36.70 19.32
C ILE A 203 28.80 37.01 18.31
N ASN A 204 30.00 36.52 18.58
CA ASN A 204 31.15 36.61 17.69
C ASN A 204 31.98 35.31 17.77
N ILE A 205 31.95 34.50 16.72
CA ILE A 205 32.63 33.19 16.70
C ILE A 205 33.83 33.22 15.75
N ALA A 206 35.02 33.59 16.25
CA ALA A 206 36.23 33.56 15.44
C ALA A 206 36.97 32.20 15.48
N SER A 207 36.68 31.33 16.45
CA SER A 207 37.32 30.01 16.62
C SER A 207 36.31 28.88 16.74
N ASN A 208 36.75 27.65 16.48
CA ASN A 208 35.89 26.47 16.48
C ASN A 208 35.13 26.27 17.79
N ILE A 209 33.84 26.01 17.67
CA ILE A 209 32.94 25.60 18.75
C ILE A 209 32.45 24.18 18.42
N LYS A 210 32.75 23.22 19.28
CA LYS A 210 32.47 21.81 19.06
C LYS A 210 31.62 21.23 20.18
N ALA A 211 30.51 20.59 19.83
CA ALA A 211 29.75 19.76 20.76
C ALA A 211 29.01 18.67 20.00
N ASN A 212 29.35 17.41 20.25
CA ASN A 212 28.82 16.30 19.47
C ASN A 212 27.34 15.99 19.77
N GLY A 213 26.84 16.32 20.96
CA GLY A 213 25.42 16.19 21.30
C GLY A 213 24.53 17.27 20.69
N GLY A 214 25.11 18.32 20.11
CA GLY A 214 24.39 19.47 19.57
C GLY A 214 24.87 20.80 20.19
N ILE A 215 24.67 21.87 19.43
CA ILE A 215 25.02 23.25 19.84
C ILE A 215 23.75 24.09 19.75
N THR A 216 23.42 24.81 20.82
CA THR A 216 22.30 25.76 20.84
C THR A 216 22.84 27.17 21.03
N LEU A 217 22.55 28.07 20.09
CA LEU A 217 22.88 29.49 20.16
C LEU A 217 21.59 30.28 20.37
N GLN A 218 21.49 30.91 21.52
CA GLN A 218 20.25 31.46 22.04
C GLN A 218 20.38 32.96 22.32
N PRO A 219 19.54 33.82 21.73
CA PRO A 219 19.47 35.22 22.14
C PRO A 219 19.02 35.37 23.61
N SER A 220 19.61 36.31 24.33
CA SER A 220 19.31 36.57 25.74
C SER A 220 17.94 37.19 25.97
N THR A 221 17.37 37.87 24.97
CA THR A 221 16.03 38.47 25.05
C THR A 221 15.06 37.86 24.05
N VAL A 222 13.77 37.82 24.45
CA VAL A 222 12.68 37.14 23.70
C VAL A 222 12.48 37.70 22.28
N GLY A 223 12.51 39.03 22.15
CA GLY A 223 12.23 39.73 20.89
C GLY A 223 13.47 40.06 20.06
N GLN A 224 14.65 39.56 20.44
CA GLN A 224 15.89 39.87 19.73
C GLN A 224 15.84 39.33 18.31
N THR A 225 15.94 40.20 17.31
CA THR A 225 16.04 39.79 15.90
C THR A 225 17.33 39.02 15.64
N ILE A 226 17.29 38.06 14.72
CA ILE A 226 18.38 37.15 14.42
C ILE A 226 18.76 37.30 12.95
N GLY A 227 20.00 37.67 12.66
CA GLY A 227 20.55 37.72 11.31
C GLY A 227 21.37 36.47 11.01
N LEU A 228 21.00 35.73 9.96
CA LEU A 228 21.77 34.59 9.47
C LEU A 228 22.40 34.99 8.14
N ASN A 229 23.71 35.22 8.14
CA ASN A 229 24.44 35.93 7.11
C ASN A 229 23.74 37.26 6.76
N SER A 230 23.38 38.03 7.78
CA SER A 230 22.74 39.35 7.69
C SER A 230 23.28 40.27 8.78
N VAL A 231 23.26 41.58 8.52
CA VAL A 231 23.67 42.64 9.47
C VAL A 231 22.47 43.44 10.01
N THR A 232 21.26 42.91 9.81
CA THR A 232 20.00 43.59 10.11
C THR A 232 19.35 43.09 11.41
N GLY A 233 19.90 42.05 12.04
CA GLY A 233 19.42 41.56 13.32
C GLY A 233 20.17 42.19 14.50
N GLY A 234 19.86 41.74 15.71
CA GLY A 234 20.66 42.05 16.90
C GLY A 234 21.51 40.89 17.37
N PHE A 235 21.10 39.65 17.09
CA PHE A 235 21.88 38.43 17.29
C PHE A 235 22.30 37.88 15.92
N ASP A 236 23.36 38.46 15.36
CA ASP A 236 23.79 38.19 13.99
C ASP A 236 24.93 37.17 13.94
N LEU A 237 24.86 36.25 12.98
CA LEU A 237 25.91 35.29 12.66
C LEU A 237 26.21 35.33 11.17
N SER A 238 27.47 35.46 10.82
CA SER A 238 27.97 35.34 9.45
C SER A 238 28.15 33.88 9.02
N THR A 239 28.30 33.66 7.71
CA THR A 239 28.62 32.33 7.16
C THR A 239 29.90 31.76 7.78
N SER A 240 30.94 32.58 7.96
CA SER A 240 32.21 32.16 8.57
C SER A 240 32.05 31.67 10.01
N GLU A 241 31.16 32.29 10.79
CA GLU A 241 30.87 31.89 12.17
C GLU A 241 30.15 30.54 12.22
N PHE A 242 29.23 30.29 11.30
CA PHE A 242 28.61 28.97 11.15
C PHE A 242 29.61 27.88 10.75
N LEU A 243 30.58 28.20 9.88
CA LEU A 243 31.64 27.26 9.49
C LEU A 243 32.58 26.90 10.66
N ASN A 244 32.61 27.71 11.72
CA ASN A 244 33.32 27.39 12.96
C ASN A 244 32.54 26.46 13.90
N LEU A 245 31.27 26.13 13.60
CA LEU A 245 30.49 25.19 14.39
C LEU A 245 30.75 23.75 13.94
N ILE A 246 31.05 22.86 14.89
CA ILE A 246 31.35 21.45 14.63
C ILE A 246 30.46 20.58 15.52
N SER A 247 29.54 19.85 14.92
CA SER A 247 28.60 18.98 15.63
C SER A 247 28.24 17.76 14.80
N SER A 248 28.10 16.62 15.47
CA SER A 248 27.42 15.42 14.94
C SER A 248 25.92 15.41 15.26
N GLY A 249 25.49 16.22 16.23
CA GLY A 249 24.08 16.50 16.51
C GLY A 249 23.59 17.75 15.79
N THR A 250 22.41 18.23 16.15
CA THR A 250 21.79 19.40 15.55
C THR A 250 22.37 20.71 16.10
N VAL A 251 22.62 21.67 15.21
CA VAL A 251 22.82 23.07 15.58
C VAL A 251 21.46 23.75 15.64
N VAL A 252 21.15 24.38 16.76
CA VAL A 252 19.88 25.04 17.03
C VAL A 252 20.14 26.53 17.21
N ILE A 253 19.41 27.36 16.50
CA ILE A 253 19.44 28.81 16.65
C ILE A 253 18.07 29.27 17.12
N GLY A 254 18.04 30.10 18.18
CA GLY A 254 16.81 30.73 18.66
C GLY A 254 16.40 30.34 20.07
N ARG A 255 15.11 30.53 20.36
CA ARG A 255 14.49 30.25 21.65
C ARG A 255 13.23 29.40 21.45
N SER A 256 13.29 28.12 21.77
CA SER A 256 12.18 27.16 21.59
C SER A 256 10.91 27.51 22.35
N VAL A 257 11.03 28.05 23.57
CA VAL A 257 9.87 28.19 24.49
C VAL A 257 9.09 29.48 24.25
N ASP A 258 9.80 30.58 24.04
CA ASP A 258 9.23 31.93 24.08
C ASP A 258 9.71 32.84 22.95
N GLY A 259 10.55 32.35 22.02
CA GLY A 259 11.16 33.18 20.98
C GLY A 259 10.15 33.91 20.10
N ALA A 260 10.31 35.23 19.99
CA ALA A 260 9.50 36.10 19.13
C ALA A 260 10.34 36.95 18.17
N GLY A 261 11.68 36.89 18.29
CA GLY A 261 12.61 37.59 17.41
C GLY A 261 12.55 37.10 15.97
N ALA A 262 12.43 38.00 15.01
CA ALA A 262 12.38 37.64 13.59
C ALA A 262 13.76 37.27 13.03
N TYR A 263 13.78 36.27 12.15
CA TYR A 263 14.97 35.86 11.39
C TYR A 263 15.05 36.60 10.06
N THR A 264 16.24 37.08 9.72
CA THR A 264 16.60 37.50 8.35
C THR A 264 17.69 36.61 7.81
N VAL A 265 17.46 35.94 6.69
CA VAL A 265 18.36 34.94 6.12
C VAL A 265 18.97 35.41 4.80
N GLY A 266 20.29 35.47 4.74
CA GLY A 266 21.06 35.85 3.56
C GLY A 266 20.98 37.34 3.23
N GLY A 267 20.84 38.23 4.23
CA GLY A 267 20.77 39.67 3.99
C GLY A 267 22.07 40.28 3.42
N ALA A 268 23.23 39.68 3.71
CA ALA A 268 24.55 40.10 3.23
C ALA A 268 25.02 39.36 1.95
N GLY A 269 24.22 38.40 1.45
CA GLY A 269 24.56 37.56 0.29
C GLY A 269 24.14 36.10 0.50
N ALA A 270 24.55 35.22 -0.43
CA ALA A 270 24.25 33.78 -0.36
C ALA A 270 24.75 33.18 0.95
N PHE A 271 23.88 32.47 1.67
CA PHE A 271 24.22 31.80 2.92
C PHE A 271 24.54 30.32 2.67
N ASP A 272 25.80 30.02 2.41
CA ASP A 272 26.25 28.68 2.02
C ASP A 272 26.84 27.89 3.19
N LEU A 273 26.13 26.84 3.60
CA LEU A 273 26.53 25.88 4.62
C LEU A 273 26.76 24.49 4.01
N SER A 274 27.00 24.38 2.70
CA SER A 274 27.21 23.08 2.03
C SER A 274 28.39 22.28 2.58
N ALA A 275 29.38 22.95 3.16
CA ALA A 275 30.57 22.33 3.77
C ALA A 275 30.35 21.85 5.22
N THR A 276 29.21 22.14 5.84
CA THR A 276 28.96 21.75 7.24
C THR A 276 28.41 20.32 7.34
N SER A 277 28.64 19.68 8.49
CA SER A 277 28.24 18.29 8.73
C SER A 277 26.99 18.13 9.60
N TYR A 278 26.46 19.22 10.15
CA TYR A 278 25.36 19.18 11.11
C TYR A 278 24.00 19.43 10.45
N ASP A 279 22.96 18.99 11.13
CA ASP A 279 21.58 19.43 10.85
C ASP A 279 21.33 20.78 11.51
N LEU A 280 20.43 21.58 10.94
CA LEU A 280 20.12 22.92 11.42
C LEU A 280 18.65 23.03 11.83
N THR A 281 18.40 23.60 13.00
CA THR A 281 17.06 23.98 13.45
C THR A 281 17.02 25.48 13.75
N LEU A 282 16.03 26.17 13.19
CA LEU A 282 15.70 27.54 13.54
C LEU A 282 14.43 27.51 14.39
N GLU A 283 14.50 27.94 15.65
CA GLU A 283 13.40 27.82 16.61
C GLU A 283 12.87 29.15 17.14
N GLY A 284 11.59 29.17 17.46
CA GLY A 284 10.88 30.33 17.99
C GLY A 284 9.39 29.99 18.13
N LEU A 285 8.74 30.49 19.17
CA LEU A 285 7.30 30.25 19.34
C LEU A 285 6.48 31.02 18.30
N THR A 286 6.89 32.26 17.98
CA THR A 286 6.19 33.17 17.06
C THR A 286 7.11 33.93 16.11
N SER A 287 8.39 33.58 16.09
CA SER A 287 9.41 34.15 15.20
C SER A 287 9.05 34.00 13.71
N ALA A 288 9.02 35.11 12.98
CA ALA A 288 8.94 35.09 11.52
C ALA A 288 10.31 34.76 10.90
N ILE A 289 10.34 34.19 9.69
CA ILE A 289 11.56 33.95 8.91
C ILE A 289 11.42 34.63 7.55
N ALA A 290 12.34 35.54 7.23
CA ALA A 290 12.40 36.19 5.93
C ALA A 290 13.70 35.83 5.19
N PHE A 291 13.57 35.24 4.00
CA PHE A 291 14.70 34.97 3.11
C PHE A 291 14.98 36.17 2.19
N SER A 292 16.26 36.46 1.97
CA SER A 292 16.74 37.53 1.08
C SER A 292 17.54 37.00 -0.11
N ASN A 293 18.55 36.15 0.10
CA ASN A 293 19.44 35.63 -0.97
C ASN A 293 19.70 34.11 -0.87
N GLY A 294 18.78 33.37 -0.23
CA GLY A 294 18.83 31.91 -0.13
C GLY A 294 19.82 31.34 0.89
N MET A 295 19.58 30.10 1.30
CA MET A 295 20.39 29.27 2.19
C MET A 295 20.66 27.92 1.52
N THR A 296 21.90 27.43 1.61
CA THR A 296 22.29 26.11 1.08
C THR A 296 22.84 25.23 2.20
N LEU A 297 22.34 24.00 2.33
CA LEU A 297 22.89 22.96 3.23
C LEU A 297 23.49 21.80 2.43
N GLY A 298 24.44 21.10 3.06
CA GLY A 298 25.12 19.96 2.48
C GLY A 298 24.21 18.75 2.22
N ASN A 299 24.79 17.71 1.62
CA ASN A 299 24.04 16.54 1.19
C ASN A 299 23.46 15.72 2.37
N GLY A 300 22.19 15.34 2.27
CA GLY A 300 21.52 14.52 3.29
C GLY A 300 21.41 15.17 4.67
N ARG A 301 21.47 16.52 4.74
CA ARG A 301 21.22 17.26 5.98
C ARG A 301 19.72 17.50 6.20
N THR A 302 19.33 17.76 7.43
CA THR A 302 17.99 18.18 7.80
C THR A 302 17.97 19.67 8.17
N LEU A 303 17.04 20.41 7.58
CA LEU A 303 16.67 21.75 8.01
C LEU A 303 15.28 21.72 8.66
N ILE A 304 15.19 22.16 9.91
CA ILE A 304 13.93 22.32 10.63
C ILE A 304 13.65 23.80 10.83
N LEU A 305 12.52 24.27 10.31
CA LEU A 305 12.00 25.62 10.54
C LEU A 305 10.89 25.54 11.59
N ALA A 306 11.24 25.67 12.86
CA ALA A 306 10.33 25.59 14.01
C ALA A 306 10.11 26.97 14.66
N ALA A 307 9.89 27.99 13.83
CA ALA A 307 9.82 29.39 14.27
C ALA A 307 8.38 29.90 14.53
N GLY A 308 7.34 29.14 14.16
CA GLY A 308 5.94 29.44 14.49
C GLY A 308 5.29 30.62 13.74
N GLY A 309 6.06 31.68 13.45
CA GLY A 309 5.65 32.85 12.67
C GLY A 309 5.71 32.64 11.16
N ALA A 310 5.32 33.67 10.39
CA ALA A 310 5.25 33.59 8.93
C ALA A 310 6.63 33.37 8.30
N ILE A 311 6.67 32.58 7.22
CA ILE A 311 7.89 32.32 6.44
C ILE A 311 7.74 32.97 5.07
N THR A 312 8.59 33.94 4.74
CA THR A 312 8.50 34.71 3.48
C THR A 312 9.71 34.48 2.59
N SER A 313 9.43 34.28 1.31
CA SER A 313 10.40 34.12 0.24
C SER A 313 11.04 35.45 -0.16
N GLY A 314 12.30 35.41 -0.60
CA GLY A 314 12.96 36.54 -1.25
C GLY A 314 12.35 36.84 -2.62
N ALA A 315 12.56 38.05 -3.17
CA ALA A 315 11.96 38.42 -4.45
C ALA A 315 12.55 37.65 -5.67
N THR A 316 13.74 37.06 -5.52
CA THR A 316 14.44 36.34 -6.60
C THR A 316 15.27 35.19 -6.04
N GLY A 317 15.31 34.06 -6.76
CA GLY A 317 16.20 32.92 -6.45
C GLY A 317 15.53 31.79 -5.68
N THR A 318 16.35 30.85 -5.21
CA THR A 318 15.93 29.73 -4.35
C THR A 318 16.20 30.08 -2.90
N ASP A 319 15.17 30.02 -2.05
CA ASP A 319 15.28 30.35 -0.63
C ASP A 319 16.03 29.27 0.14
N ILE A 320 15.76 27.99 -0.18
CA ILE A 320 16.34 26.84 0.52
C ILE A 320 16.82 25.80 -0.49
N THR A 321 18.10 25.49 -0.47
CA THR A 321 18.70 24.37 -1.20
C THR A 321 19.28 23.38 -0.21
N ILE A 322 18.97 22.09 -0.36
CA ILE A 322 19.59 21.03 0.46
C ILE A 322 20.08 19.94 -0.49
N GLY A 323 21.38 19.64 -0.41
CA GLY A 323 22.00 18.61 -1.22
C GLY A 323 22.04 18.89 -2.72
N ASP A 324 22.53 17.89 -3.45
CA ASP A 324 22.84 17.94 -4.88
C ASP A 324 21.69 17.46 -5.79
N GLY A 325 20.59 16.97 -5.21
CA GLY A 325 19.37 16.57 -5.92
C GLY A 325 19.20 15.06 -6.11
N PHE A 326 19.87 14.25 -5.29
CA PHE A 326 19.78 12.79 -5.32
C PHE A 326 19.22 12.21 -4.01
N ASN A 327 17.91 12.38 -3.79
CA ASN A 327 17.16 11.82 -2.65
C ASN A 327 17.80 12.15 -1.29
N SER A 328 18.29 13.36 -1.14
CA SER A 328 19.21 13.67 -0.06
C SER A 328 19.00 15.10 0.44
N GLY A 329 18.33 15.19 1.58
CA GLY A 329 18.07 16.44 2.28
C GLY A 329 16.61 16.57 2.68
N ILE A 330 16.35 16.82 3.96
CA ILE A 330 15.00 16.92 4.51
C ILE A 330 14.71 18.35 4.93
N LEU A 331 13.61 18.92 4.45
CA LEU A 331 13.03 20.14 5.01
C LEU A 331 11.81 19.76 5.87
N SER A 332 11.76 20.26 7.10
CA SER A 332 10.58 20.17 7.97
C SER A 332 10.16 21.57 8.40
N ILE A 333 8.86 21.88 8.32
CA ILE A 333 8.34 23.21 8.62
C ILE A 333 7.27 23.10 9.71
N SER A 334 7.47 23.81 10.82
CA SER A 334 6.50 23.99 11.88
C SER A 334 6.22 25.49 12.04
N SER A 335 5.20 25.98 11.34
CA SER A 335 4.76 27.37 11.34
C SER A 335 3.24 27.44 11.32
N ALA A 336 2.62 27.90 12.40
CA ALA A 336 1.16 28.07 12.43
C ALA A 336 0.67 29.19 11.49
N SER A 337 1.59 30.01 10.98
CA SER A 337 1.35 31.14 10.09
C SER A 337 1.48 30.75 8.62
N THR A 338 1.39 31.74 7.72
CA THR A 338 1.55 31.52 6.28
C THR A 338 2.99 31.18 5.90
N VAL A 339 3.16 30.23 4.98
CA VAL A 339 4.45 29.86 4.37
C VAL A 339 4.41 30.25 2.90
N GLY A 340 5.19 31.26 2.53
CA GLY A 340 5.09 31.91 1.22
C GLY A 340 3.75 32.65 1.02
N ILE A 341 3.61 33.29 -0.13
CA ILE A 341 2.37 33.95 -0.55
C ILE A 341 2.05 33.62 -2.01
N SER A 342 0.80 33.86 -2.43
CA SER A 342 0.44 33.76 -3.84
C SER A 342 1.30 34.70 -4.68
N GLY A 343 1.88 34.20 -5.77
CA GLY A 343 2.81 34.94 -6.63
C GLY A 343 4.25 35.04 -6.10
N ASN A 344 4.49 34.71 -4.82
CA ASN A 344 5.84 34.59 -4.25
C ASN A 344 5.90 33.44 -3.23
N ALA A 345 5.81 32.21 -3.77
CA ALA A 345 5.88 30.98 -3.00
C ALA A 345 7.27 30.83 -2.35
N LEU A 346 7.36 30.11 -1.23
CA LEU A 346 8.66 29.67 -0.70
C LEU A 346 9.36 28.83 -1.78
N SER A 347 10.52 29.29 -2.23
CA SER A 347 11.26 28.70 -3.34
C SER A 347 12.28 27.71 -2.81
N THR A 348 12.20 26.45 -3.22
CA THR A 348 13.04 25.37 -2.66
C THR A 348 13.69 24.52 -3.75
N ALA A 349 14.81 23.89 -3.39
CA ALA A 349 15.49 22.86 -4.15
C ALA A 349 15.83 21.71 -3.19
N ILE A 350 14.81 20.92 -2.88
CA ILE A 350 14.87 19.79 -1.94
C ILE A 350 14.26 18.55 -2.57
N ASP A 351 14.66 17.38 -2.08
CA ASP A 351 14.09 16.10 -2.52
C ASP A 351 13.01 15.60 -1.56
N LEU A 352 13.16 15.87 -0.25
CA LEU A 352 12.29 15.33 0.79
C LEU A 352 11.65 16.45 1.63
N LEU A 353 10.32 16.44 1.71
CA LEU A 353 9.56 17.23 2.69
C LEU A 353 9.18 16.32 3.86
N GLY A 354 9.83 16.53 5.01
CA GLY A 354 9.60 15.81 6.25
C GLY A 354 8.32 16.26 6.96
N ALA A 355 8.07 15.68 8.14
CA ALA A 355 6.89 16.00 8.94
C ALA A 355 6.79 17.52 9.16
N SER A 356 5.63 18.09 8.85
CA SER A 356 5.42 19.54 8.82
C SER A 356 4.00 19.89 9.27
N THR A 357 3.87 20.97 10.04
CA THR A 357 2.59 21.56 10.46
C THR A 357 2.61 23.03 10.08
N VAL A 358 1.79 23.40 9.11
CA VAL A 358 1.83 24.71 8.46
C VAL A 358 0.45 25.37 8.37
N GLY A 359 0.42 26.70 8.32
CA GLY A 359 -0.75 27.48 7.90
C GLY A 359 -1.00 27.39 6.39
N THR A 360 -1.64 28.40 5.81
CA THR A 360 -1.74 28.50 4.33
C THR A 360 -0.34 28.51 3.72
N THR A 361 -0.10 27.61 2.77
CA THR A 361 1.24 27.32 2.24
C THR A 361 1.27 27.45 0.73
N PHE A 362 2.24 28.21 0.24
CA PHE A 362 2.65 28.31 -1.15
C PHE A 362 4.10 27.87 -1.23
N LEU A 363 4.34 26.68 -1.79
CA LEU A 363 5.67 26.09 -1.94
C LEU A 363 5.96 25.84 -3.42
N SER A 364 7.13 26.26 -3.88
CA SER A 364 7.62 26.01 -5.23
C SER A 364 8.96 25.30 -5.13
N ASN A 365 8.96 23.99 -5.35
CA ASN A 365 10.18 23.19 -5.40
C ASN A 365 10.66 23.03 -6.85
N SER A 366 11.95 23.23 -7.09
CA SER A 366 12.57 23.12 -8.42
C SER A 366 12.94 21.68 -8.81
N ARG A 367 12.81 20.72 -7.89
CA ARG A 367 13.13 19.29 -8.09
C ARG A 367 11.87 18.43 -8.00
N ALA A 368 12.04 17.13 -8.23
CA ALA A 368 11.07 16.13 -7.76
C ALA A 368 10.94 16.24 -6.23
N LEU A 369 9.75 15.97 -5.69
CA LEU A 369 9.50 16.11 -4.26
C LEU A 369 8.79 14.88 -3.72
N GLN A 370 9.34 14.30 -2.66
CA GLN A 370 8.69 13.24 -1.90
C GLN A 370 8.30 13.75 -0.50
N THR A 371 7.06 13.53 -0.10
CA THR A 371 6.67 13.69 1.30
C THR A 371 7.10 12.46 2.11
N THR A 372 7.84 12.65 3.20
CA THR A 372 8.39 11.55 4.02
C THR A 372 7.79 11.47 5.42
N GLY A 373 7.04 12.48 5.85
CA GLY A 373 6.30 12.49 7.11
C GLY A 373 4.92 13.12 6.94
N ALA A 374 4.12 13.12 8.01
CA ALA A 374 2.78 13.72 8.00
C ALA A 374 2.86 15.22 7.73
N ILE A 375 2.04 15.71 6.80
CA ILE A 375 1.95 17.14 6.46
C ILE A 375 0.56 17.62 6.85
N GLY A 376 0.48 18.44 7.89
CA GLY A 376 -0.76 19.11 8.31
C GLY A 376 -0.79 20.55 7.82
N VAL A 377 -1.79 20.90 7.02
CA VAL A 377 -2.02 22.25 6.50
C VAL A 377 -3.36 22.77 7.03
N THR A 378 -3.34 23.77 7.91
CA THR A 378 -4.57 24.33 8.49
C THR A 378 -5.32 25.27 7.55
N GLY A 379 -4.63 25.77 6.50
CA GLY A 379 -5.19 26.61 5.43
C GLY A 379 -5.21 25.92 4.07
N ASN A 380 -4.95 26.69 3.00
CA ASN A 380 -4.81 26.14 1.65
C ASN A 380 -3.38 25.66 1.38
N LEU A 381 -3.23 24.64 0.53
CA LEU A 381 -1.95 24.15 0.04
C LEU A 381 -1.83 24.40 -1.47
N THR A 382 -0.87 25.22 -1.87
CA THR A 382 -0.40 25.33 -3.27
C THR A 382 1.02 24.82 -3.34
N LEU A 383 1.23 23.75 -4.11
CA LEU A 383 2.54 23.13 -4.28
C LEU A 383 2.87 23.01 -5.77
N THR A 384 3.97 23.62 -6.17
CA THR A 384 4.59 23.44 -7.48
C THR A 384 5.86 22.63 -7.31
N THR A 385 6.09 21.65 -8.18
CA THR A 385 7.33 20.86 -8.22
C THR A 385 7.98 20.95 -9.59
N GLY A 386 9.29 20.68 -9.65
CA GLY A 386 10.08 20.64 -10.89
C GLY A 386 10.25 19.21 -11.44
N GLY A 387 9.58 18.23 -10.84
CA GLY A 387 9.59 16.83 -11.25
C GLY A 387 8.37 16.08 -10.71
N THR A 388 8.51 14.77 -10.50
CA THR A 388 7.43 13.96 -9.90
C THR A 388 7.15 14.39 -8.45
N LEU A 389 5.86 14.50 -8.12
CA LEU A 389 5.39 14.61 -6.74
C LEU A 389 5.03 13.20 -6.26
N SER A 390 5.62 12.76 -5.16
CA SER A 390 5.38 11.43 -4.60
C SER A 390 5.22 11.46 -3.08
N GLN A 391 4.72 10.37 -2.54
CA GLN A 391 4.49 10.18 -1.11
C GLN A 391 5.15 8.90 -0.63
N SER A 392 5.84 8.96 0.50
CA SER A 392 6.25 7.79 1.28
C SER A 392 5.08 7.26 2.11
N VAL A 393 5.12 5.99 2.49
CA VAL A 393 4.11 5.35 3.38
C VAL A 393 4.02 6.01 4.77
N ALA A 394 5.00 6.82 5.15
CA ALA A 394 5.21 7.31 6.52
C ALA A 394 4.37 8.54 6.94
N GLY A 395 3.47 9.08 6.10
CA GLY A 395 2.56 10.13 6.56
C GLY A 395 1.59 10.70 5.51
N ALA A 396 0.33 10.86 5.93
CA ALA A 396 -0.71 11.50 5.14
C ALA A 396 -0.51 13.02 5.03
N VAL A 397 -0.98 13.59 3.92
CA VAL A 397 -1.14 15.03 3.73
C VAL A 397 -2.59 15.38 4.05
N THR A 398 -2.79 16.23 5.05
CA THR A 398 -4.12 16.69 5.49
C THR A 398 -4.21 18.19 5.28
N VAL A 399 -5.21 18.62 4.52
CA VAL A 399 -5.42 20.03 4.16
C VAL A 399 -6.85 20.41 4.52
N SER A 400 -7.01 21.36 5.45
CA SER A 400 -8.34 21.86 5.84
C SER A 400 -8.99 22.73 4.76
N GLY A 401 -8.17 23.43 3.96
CA GLY A 401 -8.60 24.26 2.84
C GLY A 401 -8.56 23.55 1.48
N THR A 402 -8.28 24.32 0.42
CA THR A 402 -8.11 23.78 -0.93
C THR A 402 -6.69 23.27 -1.15
N THR A 403 -6.54 22.30 -2.06
CA THR A 403 -5.25 21.75 -2.48
C THR A 403 -5.04 21.98 -3.97
N ALA A 404 -3.89 22.52 -4.35
CA ALA A 404 -3.48 22.69 -5.73
C ALA A 404 -2.07 22.12 -5.92
N PHE A 405 -1.93 21.14 -6.81
CA PHE A 405 -0.65 20.58 -7.22
C PHE A 405 -0.32 20.99 -8.65
N THR A 406 0.90 21.46 -8.85
CA THR A 406 1.46 21.73 -10.18
C THR A 406 2.74 20.91 -10.37
N VAL A 407 2.77 20.08 -11.41
CA VAL A 407 3.94 19.27 -11.79
C VAL A 407 4.31 19.57 -13.24
N PRO A 408 5.56 19.31 -13.70
CA PRO A 408 5.91 19.47 -15.11
C PRO A 408 5.19 18.49 -16.03
N THR A 409 5.12 18.82 -17.32
CA THR A 409 4.63 17.90 -18.35
C THR A 409 5.45 16.59 -18.32
N GLY A 410 4.75 15.45 -18.33
CA GLY A 410 5.36 14.12 -18.29
C GLY A 410 5.82 13.63 -16.91
N ALA A 411 5.73 14.46 -15.86
CA ALA A 411 5.94 14.05 -14.48
C ALA A 411 4.72 13.29 -13.93
N ASP A 412 4.87 12.72 -12.73
CA ASP A 412 3.81 11.96 -12.05
C ASP A 412 3.30 12.68 -10.80
N VAL A 413 2.07 12.33 -10.40
CA VAL A 413 1.51 12.66 -9.08
C VAL A 413 1.16 11.33 -8.40
N LEU A 414 1.97 10.90 -7.44
CA LEU A 414 1.89 9.60 -6.77
C LEU A 414 1.59 9.77 -5.28
N MET A 415 0.32 10.03 -4.96
CA MET A 415 -0.21 10.37 -3.63
C MET A 415 -1.22 9.32 -3.14
N ALA A 416 -0.94 8.03 -3.33
CA ALA A 416 -1.81 6.93 -2.91
C ALA A 416 -1.30 6.11 -1.72
N ASN A 417 -0.05 6.32 -1.29
CA ASN A 417 0.60 5.50 -0.25
C ASN A 417 0.04 5.72 1.16
N ALA A 418 -0.56 6.87 1.45
CA ALA A 418 -1.27 7.14 2.70
C ALA A 418 -2.66 7.72 2.45
N ALA A 419 -3.55 7.59 3.45
CA ALA A 419 -4.91 8.12 3.41
C ALA A 419 -4.89 9.66 3.56
N ASN A 420 -4.67 10.37 2.45
CA ASN A 420 -4.64 11.82 2.45
C ASN A 420 -6.03 12.42 2.68
N ASN A 421 -6.09 13.65 3.15
CA ASN A 421 -7.35 14.37 3.29
C ASN A 421 -7.22 15.67 2.50
N PHE A 422 -7.52 15.58 1.21
CA PHE A 422 -7.59 16.75 0.32
C PHE A 422 -9.04 17.18 0.23
N GLY A 423 -9.31 18.47 0.52
CA GLY A 423 -10.57 19.11 0.16
C GLY A 423 -10.75 19.21 -1.36
N ALA A 424 -11.17 20.36 -1.87
CA ALA A 424 -11.17 20.59 -3.32
C ALA A 424 -9.73 20.50 -3.86
N LEU A 425 -9.48 19.54 -4.75
CA LEU A 425 -8.17 19.26 -5.34
C LEU A 425 -8.13 19.75 -6.79
N THR A 426 -7.13 20.57 -7.10
CA THR A 426 -6.80 20.98 -8.47
C THR A 426 -5.44 20.41 -8.85
N LEU A 427 -5.36 19.79 -10.03
CA LEU A 427 -4.12 19.27 -10.60
C LEU A 427 -3.80 20.04 -11.89
N THR A 428 -2.58 20.54 -11.98
CA THR A 428 -2.10 21.31 -13.13
C THR A 428 -0.78 20.74 -13.64
N SER A 429 -0.63 20.62 -14.95
CA SER A 429 0.66 20.40 -15.59
C SER A 429 1.25 21.74 -16.03
N SER A 430 2.48 22.06 -15.64
CA SER A 430 3.16 23.24 -16.17
C SER A 430 3.47 23.01 -17.65
N GLY A 431 3.01 23.93 -18.50
CA GLY A 431 3.02 23.80 -19.97
C GLY A 431 1.70 23.34 -20.60
N GLY A 432 0.64 23.10 -19.81
CA GLY A 432 -0.73 22.89 -20.31
C GLY A 432 -0.98 21.53 -20.98
N SER A 433 -0.08 20.56 -20.79
CA SER A 433 -0.18 19.20 -21.35
C SER A 433 -0.61 18.18 -20.28
N THR A 434 -0.14 16.94 -20.34
CA THR A 434 -0.54 15.86 -19.42
C THR A 434 0.59 15.47 -18.47
N PHE A 435 0.24 15.01 -17.27
CA PHE A 435 1.13 14.18 -16.45
C PHE A 435 1.08 12.73 -16.96
N ARG A 436 2.09 11.93 -16.62
CA ARG A 436 2.18 10.55 -17.13
C ARG A 436 1.28 9.61 -16.34
N ASP A 437 1.50 9.53 -15.02
CA ASP A 437 0.72 8.71 -14.10
C ASP A 437 0.08 9.56 -12.98
N LEU A 438 -1.10 9.13 -12.52
CA LEU A 438 -1.81 9.72 -11.39
C LEU A 438 -2.25 8.64 -10.41
N GLU A 439 -1.80 8.73 -9.18
CA GLU A 439 -2.29 7.89 -8.09
C GLU A 439 -2.75 8.80 -6.95
N LEU A 440 -4.02 8.70 -6.58
CA LEU A 440 -4.60 9.49 -5.50
C LEU A 440 -5.35 8.59 -4.54
N ARG A 441 -4.98 8.66 -3.26
CA ARG A 441 -5.81 8.19 -2.17
C ARG A 441 -6.33 9.37 -1.38
N ASN A 442 -7.65 9.47 -1.21
CA ASN A 442 -8.29 10.56 -0.48
C ASN A 442 -9.38 10.05 0.46
N ALA A 443 -9.20 10.29 1.75
CA ALA A 443 -10.12 9.97 2.82
C ALA A 443 -11.13 11.09 3.12
N ASN A 444 -11.08 12.22 2.41
CA ASN A 444 -12.09 13.25 2.57
C ASN A 444 -13.47 12.75 2.11
N ALA A 445 -14.49 12.86 2.95
CA ALA A 445 -15.85 12.42 2.63
C ALA A 445 -16.54 13.26 1.52
N LEU A 446 -16.00 14.45 1.23
CA LEU A 446 -16.43 15.34 0.16
C LEU A 446 -15.46 15.34 -1.03
N ALA A 447 -14.55 14.35 -1.11
CA ALA A 447 -13.64 14.22 -2.24
C ALA A 447 -14.40 14.15 -3.56
N SER A 448 -13.92 14.89 -4.56
CA SER A 448 -14.38 14.83 -5.93
C SER A 448 -13.21 14.50 -6.86
N VAL A 449 -13.51 13.91 -8.00
CA VAL A 449 -12.48 13.61 -9.01
C VAL A 449 -11.94 14.94 -9.55
N PRO A 450 -10.63 15.21 -9.44
CA PRO A 450 -10.05 16.43 -10.00
C PRO A 450 -10.11 16.37 -11.53
N THR A 451 -9.87 17.50 -12.20
CA THR A 451 -9.59 17.47 -13.65
C THR A 451 -8.38 16.58 -13.91
N VAL A 452 -8.56 15.54 -14.73
CA VAL A 452 -7.55 14.52 -14.97
C VAL A 452 -6.89 14.76 -16.32
N ASN A 453 -5.58 15.02 -16.30
CA ASN A 453 -4.75 15.15 -17.49
C ASN A 453 -3.64 14.09 -17.45
N ALA A 454 -3.97 12.82 -17.14
CA ALA A 454 -3.02 11.70 -17.19
C ALA A 454 -3.02 11.03 -18.58
N THR A 455 -1.93 10.35 -18.96
CA THR A 455 -1.84 9.64 -20.26
C THR A 455 -1.69 8.13 -20.16
N ARG A 456 -1.24 7.61 -19.01
CA ARG A 456 -0.91 6.20 -18.87
C ARG A 456 -1.72 5.52 -17.77
N ASN A 457 -1.34 5.66 -16.51
CA ASN A 457 -2.03 4.98 -15.41
C ASN A 457 -2.78 5.98 -14.53
N VAL A 458 -3.99 5.60 -14.10
CA VAL A 458 -4.78 6.36 -13.13
C VAL A 458 -5.30 5.44 -12.03
N LEU A 459 -5.01 5.80 -10.78
CA LEU A 459 -5.61 5.21 -9.57
C LEU A 459 -6.39 6.30 -8.81
N PHE A 460 -7.68 6.06 -8.61
CA PHE A 460 -8.49 6.78 -7.63
C PHE A 460 -8.89 5.86 -6.49
N ASN A 461 -8.46 6.17 -5.27
CA ASN A 461 -8.86 5.46 -4.07
C ASN A 461 -9.52 6.45 -3.10
N PHE A 462 -10.84 6.59 -3.17
CA PHE A 462 -11.59 7.50 -2.31
C PHE A 462 -12.19 6.70 -1.15
N ASP A 463 -11.54 6.74 0.02
CA ASP A 463 -11.90 5.88 1.15
C ASP A 463 -13.32 6.15 1.67
N ASN A 464 -13.80 7.40 1.57
CA ASN A 464 -15.07 7.85 2.18
C ASN A 464 -16.00 8.60 1.22
N ALA A 465 -15.75 8.56 -0.09
CA ALA A 465 -16.57 9.26 -1.09
C ALA A 465 -16.87 8.36 -2.30
N GLY A 466 -17.82 8.80 -3.15
CA GLY A 466 -18.07 8.21 -4.47
C GLY A 466 -17.10 8.74 -5.52
N VAL A 467 -17.04 8.06 -6.67
CA VAL A 467 -16.16 8.47 -7.78
C VAL A 467 -17.01 8.71 -9.02
N ALA A 468 -17.03 9.94 -9.51
CA ALA A 468 -17.65 10.31 -10.79
C ALA A 468 -16.56 10.53 -11.84
N LEU A 469 -16.34 9.54 -12.69
CA LEU A 469 -15.25 9.55 -13.67
C LEU A 469 -15.55 10.57 -14.80
N PRO A 470 -14.62 11.49 -15.09
CA PRO A 470 -14.70 12.36 -16.26
C PRO A 470 -14.37 11.57 -17.54
N ALA A 471 -14.27 12.25 -18.67
CA ALA A 471 -13.69 11.64 -19.86
C ALA A 471 -12.21 11.29 -19.60
N LEU A 472 -11.81 10.06 -19.92
CA LEU A 472 -10.45 9.55 -19.72
C LEU A 472 -9.98 8.83 -20.98
N THR A 473 -8.74 9.10 -21.39
CA THR A 473 -8.06 8.36 -22.46
C THR A 473 -6.70 7.93 -21.97
N LEU A 474 -6.54 6.63 -21.68
CA LEU A 474 -5.38 6.07 -21.01
C LEU A 474 -4.74 4.96 -21.84
N THR A 475 -3.42 5.01 -21.97
CA THR A 475 -2.62 3.94 -22.59
C THR A 475 -2.32 2.77 -21.65
N GLY A 476 -2.49 2.98 -20.34
CA GLY A 476 -2.27 2.00 -19.28
C GLY A 476 -3.55 1.68 -18.51
N THR A 477 -3.45 1.52 -17.19
CA THR A 477 -4.54 1.02 -16.34
C THR A 477 -5.45 2.13 -15.79
N LEU A 478 -6.69 1.75 -15.47
CA LEU A 478 -7.62 2.54 -14.69
C LEU A 478 -8.09 1.73 -13.47
N ASP A 479 -7.64 2.13 -12.29
CA ASP A 479 -8.02 1.50 -11.03
C ASP A 479 -8.86 2.46 -10.18
N VAL A 480 -10.05 2.04 -9.76
CA VAL A 480 -11.01 2.89 -9.04
C VAL A 480 -11.56 2.15 -7.83
N ILE A 481 -11.39 2.75 -6.66
CA ILE A 481 -11.91 2.29 -5.37
C ILE A 481 -12.76 3.42 -4.77
N ALA A 482 -14.04 3.16 -4.53
CA ALA A 482 -14.99 4.09 -3.93
C ALA A 482 -15.58 3.50 -2.65
N GLY A 483 -15.12 4.00 -1.50
CA GLY A 483 -15.47 3.49 -0.18
C GLY A 483 -16.75 4.09 0.42
N GLY A 484 -17.16 5.29 -0.02
CA GLY A 484 -18.30 6.01 0.57
C GLY A 484 -19.37 6.48 -0.42
N GLY A 485 -19.36 5.98 -1.66
CA GLY A 485 -20.37 6.30 -2.66
C GLY A 485 -20.27 5.46 -3.93
N PRO A 486 -21.16 5.69 -4.92
CA PRO A 486 -21.16 4.92 -6.17
C PRO A 486 -19.98 5.27 -7.06
N ILE A 487 -19.65 4.36 -7.97
CA ILE A 487 -18.82 4.66 -9.14
C ILE A 487 -19.76 5.00 -10.28
N THR A 488 -19.63 6.21 -10.82
CA THR A 488 -20.41 6.70 -11.96
C THR A 488 -19.46 7.31 -12.99
N GLN A 489 -19.98 7.65 -14.16
CA GLN A 489 -19.20 8.35 -15.19
C GLN A 489 -20.02 9.49 -15.83
N THR A 490 -19.32 10.54 -16.22
CA THR A 490 -19.86 11.71 -16.92
C THR A 490 -19.32 11.86 -18.34
N GLY A 491 -18.15 11.26 -18.63
CA GLY A 491 -17.52 11.27 -19.95
C GLY A 491 -17.30 9.86 -20.52
N ILE A 492 -16.58 9.82 -21.64
CA ILE A 492 -16.17 8.57 -22.32
C ILE A 492 -14.92 8.02 -21.63
N LEU A 493 -14.88 6.72 -21.38
CA LEU A 493 -13.68 6.00 -20.94
C LEU A 493 -13.07 5.27 -22.14
N ASN A 494 -11.84 5.62 -22.52
CA ASN A 494 -11.06 4.94 -23.55
C ASN A 494 -9.76 4.42 -22.93
N ILE A 495 -9.77 3.17 -22.47
CA ILE A 495 -8.71 2.61 -21.64
C ILE A 495 -8.09 1.41 -22.37
N ALA A 496 -6.82 1.52 -22.75
CA ALA A 496 -6.14 0.45 -23.48
C ALA A 496 -5.74 -0.73 -22.55
N GLY A 497 -5.31 -0.42 -21.32
CA GLY A 497 -4.92 -1.41 -20.32
C GLY A 497 -6.07 -1.91 -19.47
N ASN A 498 -5.74 -2.69 -18.42
CA ASN A 498 -6.73 -3.27 -17.52
C ASN A 498 -7.52 -2.18 -16.78
N SER A 499 -8.80 -2.46 -16.51
CA SER A 499 -9.66 -1.59 -15.71
C SER A 499 -10.24 -2.35 -14.51
N SER A 500 -10.19 -1.74 -13.34
CA SER A 500 -10.71 -2.30 -12.09
C SER A 500 -11.60 -1.29 -11.38
N PHE A 501 -12.81 -1.69 -11.03
CA PHE A 501 -13.78 -0.85 -10.35
C PHE A 501 -14.33 -1.57 -9.12
N ALA A 502 -14.08 -0.99 -7.93
CA ALA A 502 -14.52 -1.53 -6.66
C ALA A 502 -15.31 -0.48 -5.86
N SER A 503 -16.55 -0.79 -5.50
CA SER A 503 -17.39 0.04 -4.64
C SER A 503 -17.86 -0.73 -3.41
N THR A 504 -17.83 -0.09 -2.24
CA THR A 504 -18.34 -0.71 -1.00
C THR A 504 -19.70 -0.13 -0.63
N GLY A 505 -20.75 -0.95 -0.66
CA GLY A 505 -22.11 -0.54 -0.30
C GLY A 505 -22.88 0.22 -1.38
N PHE A 506 -22.28 0.46 -2.54
CA PHE A 506 -22.87 1.22 -3.65
C PHE A 506 -22.71 0.52 -5.00
N GLY A 507 -23.52 0.90 -5.98
CA GLY A 507 -23.46 0.37 -7.34
C GLY A 507 -22.36 0.99 -8.20
N ILE A 508 -22.13 0.35 -9.35
CA ILE A 508 -21.22 0.81 -10.41
C ILE A 508 -22.05 1.08 -11.67
N THR A 509 -21.94 2.27 -12.25
CA THR A 509 -22.65 2.65 -13.48
C THR A 509 -21.69 3.27 -14.49
N LEU A 510 -21.27 2.45 -15.45
CA LEU A 510 -20.35 2.82 -16.54
C LEU A 510 -21.06 2.76 -17.90
N GLY A 511 -22.08 3.62 -18.06
CA GLY A 511 -23.13 3.47 -19.07
C GLY A 511 -22.97 4.22 -20.40
N ASN A 512 -21.84 4.88 -20.66
CA ASN A 512 -21.67 5.60 -21.94
C ASN A 512 -21.44 4.62 -23.09
N SER A 513 -22.24 4.75 -24.16
CA SER A 513 -22.22 3.88 -25.33
C SER A 513 -20.93 3.92 -26.14
N SER A 514 -20.05 4.90 -25.90
CA SER A 514 -18.77 5.08 -26.59
C SER A 514 -17.56 4.68 -25.74
N ASN A 515 -17.77 4.08 -24.56
CA ASN A 515 -16.68 3.51 -23.78
C ASN A 515 -15.91 2.45 -24.60
N ILE A 516 -14.60 2.37 -24.41
CA ILE A 516 -13.71 1.39 -25.04
C ILE A 516 -12.80 0.83 -23.95
N PHE A 517 -12.89 -0.47 -23.68
CA PHE A 517 -11.96 -1.18 -22.79
C PHE A 517 -11.13 -2.18 -23.59
N GLY A 518 -9.88 -1.83 -23.86
CA GLY A 518 -8.99 -2.62 -24.72
C GLY A 518 -8.39 -3.87 -24.06
N SER A 519 -8.60 -4.05 -22.75
CA SER A 519 -8.11 -5.18 -21.97
C SER A 519 -9.15 -5.60 -20.90
N ASN A 520 -8.74 -6.44 -19.94
CA ASN A 520 -9.63 -7.03 -18.96
C ASN A 520 -10.31 -5.98 -18.06
N VAL A 521 -11.62 -6.15 -17.84
CA VAL A 521 -12.43 -5.30 -16.94
C VAL A 521 -12.91 -6.11 -15.72
N SER A 522 -12.61 -5.63 -14.53
CA SER A 522 -13.02 -6.25 -13.26
C SER A 522 -13.99 -5.34 -12.49
N LEU A 523 -15.08 -5.91 -11.99
CA LEU A 523 -16.14 -5.19 -11.28
C LEU A 523 -16.38 -5.83 -9.91
N THR A 524 -16.32 -5.05 -8.83
CA THR A 524 -16.59 -5.51 -7.47
C THR A 524 -17.58 -4.59 -6.77
N THR A 525 -18.71 -5.13 -6.30
CA THR A 525 -19.69 -4.42 -5.46
C THR A 525 -19.97 -5.22 -4.19
N THR A 526 -20.39 -4.54 -3.13
CA THR A 526 -20.88 -5.18 -1.89
C THR A 526 -22.27 -4.69 -1.51
N ALA A 527 -22.93 -5.39 -0.57
CA ALA A 527 -24.26 -5.05 -0.02
C ALA A 527 -25.42 -5.02 -1.02
N LEU A 528 -25.53 -6.05 -1.89
CA LEU A 528 -26.61 -6.24 -2.85
C LEU A 528 -26.75 -5.11 -3.88
N GLN A 529 -25.63 -4.72 -4.48
CA GLN A 529 -25.58 -3.61 -5.43
C GLN A 529 -25.26 -4.06 -6.85
N ASN A 530 -25.94 -3.43 -7.81
CA ASN A 530 -25.81 -3.72 -9.23
C ASN A 530 -24.54 -3.09 -9.82
N ALA A 531 -24.07 -3.68 -10.91
CA ALA A 531 -23.06 -3.08 -11.78
C ALA A 531 -23.58 -3.03 -13.22
N THR A 532 -23.38 -1.90 -13.89
CA THR A 532 -23.70 -1.70 -15.30
C THR A 532 -22.44 -1.26 -16.03
N LEU A 533 -22.10 -1.95 -17.11
CA LEU A 533 -20.94 -1.67 -17.96
C LEU A 533 -21.35 -1.69 -19.42
N VAL A 534 -20.97 -0.63 -20.14
CA VAL A 534 -21.08 -0.55 -21.59
C VAL A 534 -19.69 -0.47 -22.19
N ASP A 535 -19.44 -1.28 -23.20
CA ASP A 535 -18.24 -1.28 -24.04
C ASP A 535 -18.67 -1.27 -25.51
N SER A 536 -18.16 -0.33 -26.29
CA SER A 536 -18.45 -0.23 -27.73
C SER A 536 -17.67 -1.24 -28.57
N THR A 537 -16.76 -1.99 -27.95
CA THR A 537 -15.96 -3.05 -28.56
C THR A 537 -16.25 -4.41 -27.88
N ALA A 538 -15.45 -5.43 -28.20
CA ALA A 538 -15.55 -6.72 -27.52
C ALA A 538 -15.07 -6.60 -26.07
N LEU A 539 -15.83 -7.15 -25.14
CA LEU A 539 -15.55 -7.05 -23.71
C LEU A 539 -14.87 -8.32 -23.20
N VAL A 540 -13.77 -8.15 -22.47
CA VAL A 540 -13.10 -9.22 -21.73
C VAL A 540 -13.28 -8.98 -20.23
N LEU A 541 -13.99 -9.86 -19.54
CA LEU A 541 -14.16 -9.81 -18.09
C LEU A 541 -12.93 -10.39 -17.39
N GLY A 542 -12.42 -9.65 -16.40
CA GLY A 542 -11.52 -10.18 -15.37
C GLY A 542 -12.30 -10.76 -14.19
N THR A 543 -11.59 -11.00 -13.07
CA THR A 543 -12.22 -11.45 -11.83
C THR A 543 -13.22 -10.42 -11.33
N SER A 544 -14.50 -10.79 -11.28
CA SER A 544 -15.58 -9.88 -10.93
C SER A 544 -16.51 -10.50 -9.89
N SER A 545 -16.94 -9.69 -8.93
CA SER A 545 -17.83 -10.08 -7.84
C SER A 545 -18.90 -9.00 -7.64
N VAL A 546 -20.06 -9.18 -8.28
CA VAL A 546 -21.17 -8.24 -8.23
C VAL A 546 -22.24 -8.77 -7.28
N SER A 547 -22.47 -8.08 -6.18
CA SER A 547 -23.36 -8.57 -5.12
C SER A 547 -24.85 -8.65 -5.50
N ALA A 548 -25.28 -8.04 -6.61
CA ALA A 548 -26.62 -8.21 -7.19
C ALA A 548 -26.55 -8.48 -8.71
N LEU A 549 -27.26 -7.72 -9.55
CA LEU A 549 -27.34 -7.92 -11.00
C LEU A 549 -26.15 -7.26 -11.72
N LEU A 550 -25.54 -7.99 -12.65
CA LEU A 550 -24.55 -7.45 -13.60
C LEU A 550 -25.20 -7.18 -14.96
N ASN A 551 -25.22 -5.93 -15.42
CA ASN A 551 -25.71 -5.55 -16.75
C ASN A 551 -24.54 -5.21 -17.67
N LEU A 552 -24.40 -5.94 -18.77
CA LEU A 552 -23.36 -5.75 -19.77
C LEU A 552 -23.97 -5.38 -21.11
N THR A 553 -23.43 -4.35 -21.76
CA THR A 553 -23.65 -4.08 -23.18
C THR A 553 -22.30 -4.06 -23.88
N SER A 554 -22.11 -4.91 -24.90
CA SER A 554 -20.86 -5.00 -25.66
C SER A 554 -21.10 -4.76 -27.15
N GLY A 555 -20.18 -4.06 -27.79
CA GLY A 555 -20.09 -3.92 -29.25
C GLY A 555 -19.37 -5.06 -29.94
N GLY A 556 -19.16 -6.18 -29.24
CA GLY A 556 -18.66 -7.42 -29.79
C GLY A 556 -18.94 -8.58 -28.83
N SER A 557 -18.18 -9.66 -28.94
CA SER A 557 -18.30 -10.80 -28.04
C SER A 557 -17.96 -10.41 -26.60
N ILE A 558 -18.64 -11.06 -25.64
CA ILE A 558 -18.30 -10.99 -24.21
C ILE A 558 -17.56 -12.28 -23.88
N THR A 559 -16.31 -12.13 -23.45
CA THR A 559 -15.44 -13.24 -23.08
C THR A 559 -14.92 -13.06 -21.66
N GLN A 560 -14.27 -14.11 -21.14
CA GLN A 560 -13.68 -14.10 -19.81
C GLN A 560 -12.20 -14.41 -19.91
N ALA A 561 -11.38 -13.68 -19.14
CA ALA A 561 -9.95 -13.92 -19.07
C ALA A 561 -9.65 -15.27 -18.38
N THR A 562 -8.60 -15.95 -18.84
CA THR A 562 -8.21 -17.27 -18.33
C THR A 562 -7.91 -17.23 -16.82
N GLY A 563 -8.43 -18.22 -16.07
CA GLY A 563 -8.18 -18.35 -14.64
C GLY A 563 -8.94 -17.35 -13.75
N THR A 564 -9.90 -16.60 -14.31
CA THR A 564 -10.73 -15.66 -13.55
C THR A 564 -12.08 -16.25 -13.17
N THR A 565 -12.74 -15.63 -12.18
CA THR A 565 -14.06 -16.01 -11.69
C THR A 565 -15.06 -14.87 -11.87
N LEU A 566 -16.29 -15.20 -12.24
CA LEU A 566 -17.43 -14.28 -12.21
C LEU A 566 -18.43 -14.74 -11.14
N THR A 567 -18.66 -13.91 -10.14
CA THR A 567 -19.66 -14.15 -9.10
C THR A 567 -20.74 -13.08 -9.18
N THR A 568 -22.01 -13.50 -9.22
CA THR A 568 -23.15 -12.57 -9.15
C THR A 568 -24.21 -13.05 -8.15
N GLY A 569 -24.86 -12.09 -7.49
CA GLY A 569 -25.92 -12.37 -6.53
C GLY A 569 -27.32 -12.51 -7.14
N ALA A 570 -27.58 -11.88 -8.29
CA ALA A 570 -28.91 -11.84 -8.90
C ALA A 570 -28.89 -11.96 -10.45
N GLY A 571 -27.87 -12.59 -11.00
CA GLY A 571 -27.79 -12.98 -12.40
C GLY A 571 -26.93 -12.02 -13.22
N ILE A 572 -27.07 -12.12 -14.54
CA ILE A 572 -26.40 -11.25 -15.49
C ILE A 572 -27.34 -10.99 -16.67
N THR A 573 -27.40 -9.74 -17.13
CA THR A 573 -28.06 -9.36 -18.38
C THR A 573 -26.98 -8.98 -19.39
N THR A 574 -26.95 -9.63 -20.54
CA THR A 574 -25.99 -9.35 -21.62
C THR A 574 -26.70 -8.82 -22.86
N SER A 575 -26.19 -7.75 -23.45
CA SER A 575 -26.69 -7.15 -24.69
C SER A 575 -25.56 -6.94 -25.68
N PHE A 576 -25.82 -7.21 -26.95
CA PHE A 576 -24.82 -7.16 -28.02
C PHE A 576 -25.26 -6.20 -29.12
N THR A 577 -24.41 -5.23 -29.47
CA THR A 577 -24.72 -4.24 -30.53
C THR A 577 -24.14 -4.59 -31.90
N THR A 578 -23.20 -5.55 -31.96
CA THR A 578 -22.63 -6.06 -33.22
C THR A 578 -23.08 -7.48 -33.50
N ALA A 579 -23.47 -7.77 -34.75
CA ALA A 579 -23.86 -9.10 -35.18
C ALA A 579 -22.72 -10.12 -35.08
N ALA A 580 -23.06 -11.41 -35.01
CA ALA A 580 -22.10 -12.50 -34.89
C ALA A 580 -21.22 -12.43 -33.63
N SER A 581 -21.80 -11.94 -32.53
CA SER A 581 -21.14 -11.89 -31.22
C SER A 581 -21.43 -13.14 -30.40
N ASP A 582 -20.47 -13.52 -29.57
CA ASP A 582 -20.54 -14.71 -28.73
C ASP A 582 -20.52 -14.35 -27.25
N LEU A 583 -21.15 -15.17 -26.41
CA LEU A 583 -21.01 -15.13 -24.95
C LEU A 583 -20.18 -16.33 -24.50
N ILE A 584 -18.96 -16.11 -24.00
CA ILE A 584 -18.03 -17.17 -23.60
C ILE A 584 -17.59 -16.93 -22.15
N LEU A 585 -18.26 -17.59 -21.21
CA LEU A 585 -18.03 -17.54 -19.77
C LEU A 585 -17.59 -18.92 -19.26
N THR A 586 -16.37 -19.32 -19.57
CA THR A 586 -15.84 -20.67 -19.33
C THR A 586 -14.96 -20.80 -18.08
N GLY A 587 -14.80 -19.73 -17.31
CA GLY A 587 -14.14 -19.76 -16.01
C GLY A 587 -15.00 -20.40 -14.90
N ALA A 588 -14.43 -20.49 -13.70
CA ALA A 588 -15.12 -21.04 -12.53
C ALA A 588 -16.13 -20.02 -11.96
N ASN A 589 -17.28 -19.89 -12.63
CA ASN A 589 -18.27 -18.88 -12.28
C ASN A 589 -19.24 -19.36 -11.20
N ALA A 590 -19.77 -18.41 -10.44
CA ALA A 590 -20.84 -18.59 -9.46
C ALA A 590 -21.90 -17.49 -9.69
N ILE A 591 -22.63 -17.62 -10.80
CA ILE A 591 -23.71 -16.70 -11.20
C ILE A 591 -24.99 -17.23 -10.58
N SER A 592 -25.49 -16.60 -9.52
CA SER A 592 -26.80 -16.92 -8.93
C SER A 592 -27.88 -16.17 -9.69
N GLY A 593 -29.01 -16.80 -9.99
CA GLY A 593 -30.04 -16.26 -10.88
C GLY A 593 -29.77 -16.56 -12.36
N GLN A 594 -30.50 -15.87 -13.23
CA GLN A 594 -30.52 -16.14 -14.67
C GLN A 594 -29.42 -15.40 -15.43
N VAL A 595 -28.92 -16.03 -16.50
CA VAL A 595 -28.24 -15.34 -17.61
C VAL A 595 -29.30 -14.92 -18.63
N ALA A 596 -29.62 -13.63 -18.67
CA ALA A 596 -30.60 -13.04 -19.56
C ALA A 596 -29.92 -12.37 -20.77
N PHE A 597 -30.61 -12.40 -21.91
CA PHE A 597 -30.17 -11.74 -23.14
C PHE A 597 -31.09 -10.56 -23.46
N GLY A 598 -30.49 -9.41 -23.77
CA GLY A 598 -31.16 -8.19 -24.16
C GLY A 598 -30.64 -7.63 -25.49
N GLY A 599 -31.15 -6.45 -25.87
CA GLY A 599 -30.76 -5.80 -27.12
C GLY A 599 -31.24 -6.55 -28.36
N THR A 600 -30.43 -6.55 -29.42
CA THR A 600 -30.75 -7.26 -30.67
C THR A 600 -30.36 -8.73 -30.55
N LEU A 601 -31.31 -9.58 -30.19
CA LEU A 601 -31.11 -11.01 -29.94
C LEU A 601 -30.53 -11.78 -31.15
N ALA A 602 -30.82 -11.34 -32.38
CA ALA A 602 -30.23 -11.89 -33.60
C ALA A 602 -28.71 -11.66 -33.71
N ASN A 603 -28.12 -10.81 -32.87
CA ASN A 603 -26.67 -10.61 -32.87
C ASN A 603 -25.90 -11.77 -32.22
N ILE A 604 -26.56 -12.57 -31.39
CA ILE A 604 -25.94 -13.64 -30.60
C ILE A 604 -25.82 -14.88 -31.46
N ARG A 605 -24.61 -15.41 -31.52
CA ARG A 605 -24.24 -16.51 -32.39
C ARG A 605 -23.88 -17.76 -31.61
N ASP A 606 -22.97 -17.67 -30.65
CA ASP A 606 -22.57 -18.82 -29.84
C ASP A 606 -22.65 -18.46 -28.33
N VAL A 607 -23.09 -19.41 -27.49
CA VAL A 607 -23.22 -19.24 -26.04
C VAL A 607 -22.53 -20.40 -25.33
N SER A 608 -21.55 -20.10 -24.48
CA SER A 608 -20.84 -21.06 -23.65
C SER A 608 -20.77 -20.54 -22.21
N ILE A 609 -21.40 -21.26 -21.29
CA ILE A 609 -21.49 -20.85 -19.88
C ILE A 609 -21.08 -22.04 -19.00
N GLN A 610 -20.05 -21.84 -18.19
CA GLN A 610 -19.75 -22.67 -17.04
C GLN A 610 -20.21 -21.94 -15.78
N ASN A 611 -20.99 -22.61 -14.94
CA ASN A 611 -21.55 -22.04 -13.71
C ASN A 611 -21.70 -23.11 -12.62
N ASN A 612 -21.11 -22.84 -11.47
CA ASN A 612 -21.13 -23.72 -10.30
C ASN A 612 -21.97 -23.15 -9.15
N SER A 613 -22.81 -22.13 -9.40
CA SER A 613 -23.70 -21.59 -8.35
C SER A 613 -24.87 -22.55 -8.06
N PRO A 614 -25.17 -22.83 -6.78
CA PRO A 614 -26.40 -23.52 -6.38
C PRO A 614 -27.68 -22.76 -6.72
N GLY A 615 -27.60 -21.43 -6.82
CA GLY A 615 -28.72 -20.57 -7.18
C GLY A 615 -28.81 -20.28 -8.68
N ALA A 616 -28.05 -20.98 -9.53
CA ALA A 616 -28.05 -20.72 -10.97
C ALA A 616 -29.39 -21.09 -11.62
N GLU A 617 -29.89 -20.22 -12.51
CA GLU A 617 -31.05 -20.51 -13.34
C GLU A 617 -30.63 -20.71 -14.80
N VAL A 618 -31.36 -21.57 -15.51
CA VAL A 618 -31.14 -21.83 -16.94
C VAL A 618 -31.40 -20.54 -17.74
N PRO A 619 -30.55 -20.21 -18.74
CA PRO A 619 -30.73 -18.99 -19.53
C PRO A 619 -32.04 -18.98 -20.33
N VAL A 620 -32.65 -17.80 -20.52
CA VAL A 620 -33.80 -17.62 -21.43
C VAL A 620 -33.28 -17.43 -22.85
N LEU A 621 -33.47 -18.44 -23.70
CA LEU A 621 -32.91 -18.47 -25.06
C LEU A 621 -33.89 -17.95 -26.13
N GLU A 622 -35.11 -17.60 -25.74
CA GLU A 622 -36.15 -17.17 -26.68
C GLU A 622 -35.68 -15.97 -27.52
N GLY A 623 -35.83 -16.07 -28.84
CA GLY A 623 -35.47 -15.01 -29.77
C GLY A 623 -34.01 -14.99 -30.26
N LEU A 624 -33.13 -15.89 -29.78
CA LEU A 624 -31.76 -16.02 -30.29
C LEU A 624 -31.71 -16.73 -31.66
N THR A 625 -32.31 -16.14 -32.69
CA THR A 625 -32.54 -16.79 -34.01
C THR A 625 -31.27 -17.20 -34.76
N ASN A 626 -30.12 -16.59 -34.44
CA ASN A 626 -28.82 -16.88 -35.04
C ASN A 626 -27.93 -17.78 -34.17
N LEU A 627 -28.45 -18.33 -33.07
CA LEU A 627 -27.71 -19.24 -32.20
C LEU A 627 -27.28 -20.50 -32.96
N ARG A 628 -25.99 -20.86 -32.91
CA ARG A 628 -25.42 -22.01 -33.61
C ARG A 628 -24.83 -23.03 -32.67
N ASP A 629 -24.08 -22.59 -31.67
CA ASP A 629 -23.45 -23.49 -30.70
C ASP A 629 -23.83 -23.07 -29.27
N LEU A 630 -24.37 -24.02 -28.50
CA LEU A 630 -24.85 -23.79 -27.14
C LEU A 630 -24.19 -24.81 -26.19
N THR A 631 -23.38 -24.30 -25.25
CA THR A 631 -22.75 -25.10 -24.20
C THR A 631 -23.17 -24.57 -22.83
N LEU A 632 -23.84 -25.39 -22.02
CA LEU A 632 -24.23 -25.04 -20.65
C LEU A 632 -23.68 -26.09 -19.69
N ASN A 633 -22.70 -25.71 -18.88
CA ASN A 633 -22.15 -26.54 -17.81
C ASN A 633 -22.55 -25.97 -16.45
N TYR A 634 -23.60 -26.54 -15.86
CA TYR A 634 -24.24 -26.10 -14.62
C TYR A 634 -24.00 -27.14 -13.52
N SER A 635 -22.77 -27.22 -13.00
CA SER A 635 -22.40 -28.23 -12.00
C SER A 635 -22.91 -27.94 -10.58
N GLY A 636 -23.36 -26.71 -10.31
CA GLY A 636 -23.80 -26.29 -8.97
C GLY A 636 -25.26 -26.58 -8.65
N VAL A 637 -26.10 -26.84 -9.66
CA VAL A 637 -27.56 -26.95 -9.48
C VAL A 637 -27.98 -28.34 -9.01
N GLY A 638 -29.05 -28.40 -8.21
CA GLY A 638 -29.61 -29.66 -7.71
C GLY A 638 -30.28 -30.51 -8.78
N ALA A 639 -30.81 -29.91 -9.84
CA ALA A 639 -31.34 -30.57 -11.04
C ALA A 639 -31.22 -29.59 -12.22
N PHE A 640 -30.99 -30.12 -13.42
CA PHE A 640 -30.90 -29.32 -14.63
C PHE A 640 -32.03 -29.65 -15.60
N GLU A 641 -32.93 -28.70 -15.83
CA GLU A 641 -33.97 -28.83 -16.84
C GLU A 641 -33.47 -28.24 -18.17
N VAL A 642 -33.33 -29.09 -19.19
CA VAL A 642 -32.93 -28.67 -20.54
C VAL A 642 -34.01 -27.74 -21.11
N PRO A 643 -33.64 -26.54 -21.60
CA PRO A 643 -34.61 -25.61 -22.17
C PRO A 643 -35.20 -26.15 -23.48
N THR A 644 -36.37 -25.65 -23.86
CA THR A 644 -36.96 -25.93 -25.16
C THR A 644 -36.07 -25.35 -26.26
N LEU A 645 -35.68 -26.18 -27.24
CA LEU A 645 -34.80 -25.79 -28.35
C LEU A 645 -35.44 -25.97 -29.72
N GLN A 646 -36.77 -26.10 -29.77
CA GLN A 646 -37.48 -26.04 -31.03
C GLN A 646 -37.51 -24.61 -31.60
N GLY A 647 -37.37 -24.49 -32.92
CA GLY A 647 -37.45 -23.21 -33.64
C GLY A 647 -36.12 -22.49 -33.86
N PHE A 648 -35.00 -22.99 -33.34
CA PHE A 648 -33.67 -22.44 -33.64
C PHE A 648 -33.11 -23.00 -34.95
N ALA A 649 -33.46 -22.37 -36.07
CA ALA A 649 -33.09 -22.84 -37.41
C ALA A 649 -31.57 -22.91 -37.66
N SER A 650 -30.77 -22.15 -36.92
CA SER A 650 -29.31 -22.10 -37.06
C SER A 650 -28.56 -22.99 -36.06
N LEU A 651 -29.26 -23.59 -35.08
CA LEU A 651 -28.64 -24.32 -33.99
C LEU A 651 -28.04 -25.63 -34.50
N ARG A 652 -26.73 -25.78 -34.35
CA ARG A 652 -25.96 -26.96 -34.74
C ARG A 652 -25.67 -27.82 -33.52
N ASN A 653 -24.78 -27.37 -32.64
CA ASN A 653 -24.26 -28.22 -31.59
C ASN A 653 -24.80 -27.78 -30.23
N ILE A 654 -25.22 -28.76 -29.43
CA ILE A 654 -25.61 -28.55 -28.04
C ILE A 654 -24.77 -29.45 -27.14
N SER A 655 -24.32 -28.90 -26.02
CA SER A 655 -23.56 -29.63 -25.00
C SER A 655 -24.00 -29.18 -23.61
N PHE A 656 -24.65 -30.07 -22.87
CA PHE A 656 -25.13 -29.79 -21.52
C PHE A 656 -24.43 -30.68 -20.50
N SER A 657 -24.00 -30.08 -19.39
CA SER A 657 -23.43 -30.82 -18.28
C SER A 657 -23.93 -30.30 -16.94
N THR A 658 -24.13 -31.21 -15.99
CA THR A 658 -24.59 -30.92 -14.63
C THR A 658 -24.05 -31.98 -13.66
N ALA A 659 -24.15 -31.71 -12.36
CA ALA A 659 -23.95 -32.72 -11.32
C ALA A 659 -25.27 -33.42 -10.94
N GLY A 660 -26.39 -32.68 -10.88
CA GLY A 660 -27.73 -33.22 -10.56
C GLY A 660 -28.37 -34.02 -11.72
N PRO A 661 -29.56 -34.62 -11.52
CA PRO A 661 -30.33 -35.23 -12.59
C PRO A 661 -30.68 -34.21 -13.67
N MET A 662 -30.80 -34.71 -14.90
CA MET A 662 -31.16 -33.92 -16.07
C MET A 662 -32.55 -34.33 -16.58
N THR A 663 -33.45 -33.35 -16.66
CA THR A 663 -34.76 -33.51 -17.29
C THR A 663 -34.88 -32.54 -18.47
N GLN A 664 -35.98 -32.59 -19.21
CA GLN A 664 -36.24 -31.62 -20.27
C GLN A 664 -37.60 -30.95 -20.13
N LYS A 665 -37.63 -29.68 -20.53
CA LYS A 665 -38.88 -28.92 -20.65
C LYS A 665 -39.68 -29.41 -21.86
N SER A 666 -41.00 -29.33 -21.77
CA SER A 666 -41.86 -29.68 -22.90
C SER A 666 -41.65 -28.74 -24.09
N GLY A 667 -41.86 -29.26 -25.29
CA GLY A 667 -41.67 -28.54 -26.55
C GLY A 667 -40.44 -29.01 -27.33
N GLY A 668 -39.69 -29.99 -26.82
CA GLY A 668 -38.67 -30.72 -27.55
C GLY A 668 -37.36 -29.99 -27.86
N ILE A 669 -36.42 -30.73 -28.42
CA ILE A 669 -35.08 -30.28 -28.82
C ILE A 669 -34.89 -30.54 -30.32
N SER A 670 -34.38 -29.55 -31.06
CA SER A 670 -33.97 -29.71 -32.46
C SER A 670 -32.67 -28.98 -32.73
N ASN A 671 -31.71 -29.68 -33.31
CA ASN A 671 -30.41 -29.13 -33.66
C ASN A 671 -29.86 -29.85 -34.91
N LEU A 672 -29.09 -29.15 -35.73
CA LEU A 672 -28.56 -29.64 -37.01
C LEU A 672 -27.27 -30.47 -36.86
N GLY A 673 -26.61 -30.39 -35.71
CA GLY A 673 -25.32 -30.98 -35.40
C GLY A 673 -25.41 -32.03 -34.30
N THR A 674 -24.35 -32.17 -33.51
CA THR A 674 -24.28 -33.16 -32.42
C THR A 674 -24.93 -32.65 -31.14
N ALA A 675 -25.54 -33.56 -30.39
CA ALA A 675 -26.09 -33.29 -29.06
C ALA A 675 -25.37 -34.12 -27.99
N ALA A 676 -24.87 -33.47 -26.95
CA ALA A 676 -24.19 -34.13 -25.84
C ALA A 676 -24.82 -33.73 -24.49
N PHE A 677 -25.09 -34.72 -23.65
CA PHE A 677 -25.68 -34.54 -22.34
C PHE A 677 -24.85 -35.33 -21.33
N THR A 678 -24.37 -34.68 -20.28
CA THR A 678 -23.46 -35.29 -19.30
C THR A 678 -23.87 -34.97 -17.86
N VAL A 679 -24.24 -36.01 -17.12
CA VAL A 679 -24.51 -35.97 -15.68
C VAL A 679 -23.35 -36.61 -14.93
N THR A 680 -22.69 -35.81 -14.10
CA THR A 680 -21.48 -36.24 -13.38
C THR A 680 -21.74 -36.79 -11.98
N GLY A 681 -22.90 -36.49 -11.38
CA GLY A 681 -23.29 -37.06 -10.10
C GLY A 681 -23.72 -38.53 -10.23
N ALA A 682 -23.31 -39.34 -9.26
CA ALA A 682 -23.62 -40.77 -9.27
C ALA A 682 -25.12 -41.04 -9.05
N GLY A 683 -25.68 -41.97 -9.84
CA GLY A 683 -27.08 -42.39 -9.75
C GLY A 683 -28.10 -41.35 -10.23
N ASN A 684 -27.65 -40.28 -10.89
CA ASN A 684 -28.53 -39.23 -11.40
C ASN A 684 -28.89 -39.50 -12.87
N ASP A 685 -30.19 -39.41 -13.17
CA ASP A 685 -30.75 -39.80 -14.46
C ASP A 685 -30.64 -38.72 -15.53
N ILE A 686 -30.74 -39.14 -16.79
CA ILE A 686 -30.97 -38.25 -17.95
C ILE A 686 -32.30 -38.63 -18.58
N THR A 687 -33.31 -37.77 -18.49
CA THR A 687 -34.64 -38.02 -19.04
C THR A 687 -34.96 -37.03 -20.16
N LEU A 688 -34.93 -37.51 -21.39
CA LEU A 688 -35.22 -36.76 -22.62
C LEU A 688 -36.43 -37.31 -23.39
N ASP A 689 -37.64 -37.27 -22.81
CA ASP A 689 -38.83 -38.02 -23.31
C ASP A 689 -39.92 -37.18 -24.03
N ASP A 690 -39.66 -35.95 -24.47
CA ASP A 690 -40.68 -35.20 -25.24
C ASP A 690 -40.81 -35.76 -26.67
N ALA A 691 -42.06 -35.94 -27.11
CA ALA A 691 -42.39 -36.46 -28.43
C ALA A 691 -41.94 -35.57 -29.59
N ALA A 692 -41.65 -34.29 -29.32
CA ALA A 692 -41.19 -33.33 -30.29
C ALA A 692 -39.66 -33.30 -30.45
N ASN A 693 -38.88 -34.12 -29.75
CA ASN A 693 -37.44 -34.20 -29.96
C ASN A 693 -37.11 -34.63 -31.41
N ASN A 694 -36.18 -33.91 -32.05
CA ASN A 694 -35.75 -34.12 -33.44
C ASN A 694 -34.26 -33.78 -33.59
N PHE A 695 -33.39 -34.69 -33.15
CA PHE A 695 -31.95 -34.53 -33.19
C PHE A 695 -31.41 -34.78 -34.61
N GLY A 696 -30.55 -33.87 -35.11
CA GLY A 696 -30.04 -33.96 -36.48
C GLY A 696 -28.91 -34.98 -36.68
N LEU A 697 -27.89 -34.98 -35.82
CA LEU A 697 -26.76 -35.92 -35.87
C LEU A 697 -26.67 -36.74 -34.56
N ALA A 698 -25.46 -37.21 -34.23
CA ALA A 698 -25.22 -38.08 -33.09
C ALA A 698 -25.67 -37.46 -31.76
N VAL A 699 -26.42 -38.23 -30.98
CA VAL A 699 -26.84 -37.92 -29.61
C VAL A 699 -26.01 -38.76 -28.65
N SER A 700 -25.35 -38.12 -27.68
CA SER A 700 -24.56 -38.79 -26.64
C SER A 700 -25.12 -38.47 -25.25
N LEU A 701 -25.34 -39.50 -24.45
CA LEU A 701 -25.83 -39.42 -23.07
C LEU A 701 -24.83 -40.08 -22.14
N ILE A 702 -24.33 -39.35 -21.14
CA ILE A 702 -23.32 -39.86 -20.21
C ILE A 702 -23.80 -39.59 -18.80
N SER A 703 -24.09 -40.64 -18.04
CA SER A 703 -24.41 -40.60 -16.60
C SER A 703 -23.49 -41.57 -15.85
N SER A 704 -23.33 -41.36 -14.54
CA SER A 704 -22.58 -42.27 -13.68
C SER A 704 -23.55 -43.18 -12.92
N ASN A 705 -24.03 -44.26 -13.56
CA ASN A 705 -24.97 -45.24 -12.99
C ASN A 705 -26.43 -44.78 -12.86
N GLY A 706 -26.83 -43.69 -13.54
CA GLY A 706 -28.24 -43.24 -13.58
C GLY A 706 -28.92 -43.69 -14.87
N ASP A 707 -30.24 -43.86 -14.80
CA ASP A 707 -31.06 -44.28 -15.93
C ASP A 707 -31.10 -43.19 -17.01
N GLN A 708 -31.25 -43.63 -18.26
CA GLN A 708 -31.29 -42.75 -19.42
C GLN A 708 -32.55 -43.02 -20.23
N THR A 709 -33.32 -41.98 -20.52
CA THR A 709 -34.47 -42.04 -21.43
C THR A 709 -34.26 -41.08 -22.57
N LEU A 710 -34.45 -41.53 -23.81
CA LEU A 710 -34.36 -40.72 -25.02
C LEU A 710 -35.54 -41.00 -25.93
N ARG A 711 -36.26 -39.95 -26.29
CA ARG A 711 -37.25 -39.98 -27.35
C ARG A 711 -36.77 -39.18 -28.55
N GLU A 712 -37.00 -39.71 -29.74
CA GLU A 712 -36.67 -39.11 -31.03
C GLU A 712 -37.85 -39.30 -32.00
N SER A 713 -38.22 -38.23 -32.70
CA SER A 713 -39.35 -38.22 -33.64
C SER A 713 -38.97 -38.64 -35.06
N SER A 714 -37.68 -38.64 -35.38
CA SER A 714 -37.09 -38.91 -36.70
C SER A 714 -35.94 -39.94 -36.62
N SER A 715 -35.04 -39.97 -37.63
CA SER A 715 -33.93 -40.93 -37.60
C SER A 715 -32.95 -40.62 -36.48
N LEU A 716 -32.57 -41.62 -35.68
CA LEU A 716 -31.64 -41.46 -34.59
C LEU A 716 -30.23 -41.90 -34.98
N VAL A 717 -29.23 -41.07 -34.71
CA VAL A 717 -27.82 -41.49 -34.68
C VAL A 717 -27.40 -41.59 -33.22
N VAL A 718 -27.17 -42.82 -32.75
CA VAL A 718 -26.68 -43.09 -31.40
C VAL A 718 -25.19 -42.78 -31.34
N GLY A 719 -24.83 -41.74 -30.60
CA GLY A 719 -23.46 -41.43 -30.22
C GLY A 719 -22.99 -42.30 -29.05
N THR A 720 -22.16 -41.75 -28.16
CA THR A 720 -21.76 -42.48 -26.95
C THR A 720 -22.88 -42.44 -25.93
N MET A 721 -23.41 -43.59 -25.54
CA MET A 721 -24.39 -43.73 -24.47
C MET A 721 -23.73 -44.49 -23.32
N ASN A 722 -23.61 -43.88 -22.15
CA ASN A 722 -23.03 -44.53 -20.97
C ASN A 722 -23.93 -44.28 -19.76
N ALA A 723 -24.75 -45.27 -19.42
CA ALA A 723 -25.58 -45.30 -18.22
C ALA A 723 -24.89 -46.03 -17.04
N GLY A 724 -23.69 -46.60 -17.24
CA GLY A 724 -23.05 -47.46 -16.23
C GLY A 724 -23.92 -48.66 -15.90
N THR A 725 -24.33 -48.79 -14.64
CA THR A 725 -25.28 -49.83 -14.20
C THR A 725 -26.76 -49.47 -14.39
N GLY A 726 -27.07 -48.23 -14.82
CA GLY A 726 -28.45 -47.79 -15.08
C GLY A 726 -29.00 -48.31 -16.40
N ASP A 727 -30.32 -48.26 -16.55
CA ASP A 727 -31.03 -48.71 -17.76
C ASP A 727 -31.08 -47.60 -18.82
N LEU A 728 -30.99 -47.99 -20.09
CA LEU A 728 -31.16 -47.10 -21.24
C LEU A 728 -32.46 -47.42 -21.96
N THR A 729 -33.39 -46.46 -21.99
CA THR A 729 -34.66 -46.54 -22.72
C THR A 729 -34.66 -45.59 -23.91
N ILE A 730 -34.84 -46.11 -25.13
CA ILE A 730 -34.88 -45.32 -26.36
C ILE A 730 -36.19 -45.54 -27.10
N ASN A 731 -36.86 -44.46 -27.50
CA ASN A 731 -38.10 -44.48 -28.27
C ASN A 731 -37.97 -43.64 -29.57
N VAL A 732 -37.99 -44.29 -30.72
CA VAL A 732 -37.83 -43.66 -32.04
C VAL A 732 -39.13 -43.79 -32.84
N THR A 733 -39.80 -42.66 -33.11
CA THR A 733 -41.17 -42.67 -33.66
C THR A 733 -41.21 -42.77 -35.20
N ALA A 734 -40.14 -42.43 -35.90
CA ALA A 734 -40.00 -42.60 -37.35
C ALA A 734 -38.53 -42.68 -37.77
N GLY A 735 -38.21 -43.20 -38.95
CA GLY A 735 -36.82 -43.23 -39.45
C GLY A 735 -35.94 -44.33 -38.82
N ALA A 736 -34.76 -44.54 -39.40
CA ALA A 736 -33.85 -45.60 -38.97
C ALA A 736 -32.98 -45.16 -37.78
N THR A 737 -32.56 -46.11 -36.94
CA THR A 737 -31.53 -45.90 -35.93
C THR A 737 -30.21 -46.46 -36.42
N THR A 738 -29.16 -45.64 -36.39
CA THR A 738 -27.77 -46.05 -36.65
C THR A 738 -26.88 -45.68 -35.46
N GLN A 739 -25.67 -46.22 -35.41
CA GLN A 739 -24.78 -46.04 -34.27
C GLN A 739 -23.38 -45.57 -34.71
N THR A 740 -22.82 -44.63 -33.96
CA THR A 740 -21.43 -44.15 -34.12
C THR A 740 -20.61 -44.31 -32.85
N GLY A 741 -21.23 -44.25 -31.66
CA GLY A 741 -20.58 -44.47 -30.37
C GLY A 741 -21.06 -45.74 -29.66
N MET A 742 -20.30 -46.18 -28.65
CA MET A 742 -20.63 -47.36 -27.83
C MET A 742 -21.82 -47.09 -26.90
N ILE A 743 -22.65 -48.11 -26.66
CA ILE A 743 -23.61 -48.15 -25.56
C ILE A 743 -23.01 -48.93 -24.39
N THR A 744 -23.05 -48.37 -23.18
CA THR A 744 -22.77 -49.04 -21.91
C THR A 744 -23.98 -48.87 -20.99
N SER A 745 -24.64 -49.95 -20.59
CA SER A 745 -25.81 -49.88 -19.70
C SER A 745 -26.05 -51.18 -18.92
N GLY A 746 -26.78 -51.07 -17.81
CA GLY A 746 -27.33 -52.20 -17.05
C GLY A 746 -28.47 -52.89 -17.79
N GLY A 747 -29.30 -52.13 -18.50
CA GLY A 747 -30.36 -52.65 -19.38
C GLY A 747 -30.55 -51.79 -20.61
N LEU A 748 -31.16 -52.34 -21.66
CA LEU A 748 -31.51 -51.63 -22.89
C LEU A 748 -32.96 -51.94 -23.29
N ASN A 749 -33.82 -50.93 -23.22
CA ASN A 749 -35.19 -50.96 -23.71
C ASN A 749 -35.30 -50.11 -24.98
N PHE A 750 -35.73 -50.70 -26.09
CA PHE A 750 -35.78 -50.00 -27.38
C PHE A 750 -37.16 -50.11 -28.02
N THR A 751 -37.78 -49.00 -28.38
CA THR A 751 -38.99 -48.98 -29.22
C THR A 751 -38.70 -48.18 -30.48
N SER A 752 -38.96 -48.74 -31.66
CA SER A 752 -38.69 -48.06 -32.93
C SER A 752 -39.76 -48.32 -33.97
N ALA A 753 -40.06 -47.32 -34.79
CA ALA A 753 -40.85 -47.48 -36.03
C ALA A 753 -39.99 -47.71 -37.29
N GLY A 754 -38.66 -47.73 -37.16
CA GLY A 754 -37.72 -48.00 -38.25
C GLY A 754 -36.67 -49.05 -37.88
N SER A 755 -35.84 -49.43 -38.85
CA SER A 755 -34.76 -50.41 -38.62
C SER A 755 -33.77 -49.90 -37.57
N VAL A 756 -33.32 -50.78 -36.68
CA VAL A 756 -32.34 -50.47 -35.63
C VAL A 756 -31.05 -51.22 -35.91
N ASN A 757 -29.94 -50.49 -36.03
CA ASN A 757 -28.61 -51.05 -36.25
C ASN A 757 -27.60 -50.51 -35.22
N LEU A 758 -27.31 -51.33 -34.20
CA LEU A 758 -26.37 -51.06 -33.11
C LEU A 758 -25.14 -51.96 -33.27
N ASN A 759 -24.25 -51.58 -34.18
CA ASN A 759 -23.13 -52.40 -34.65
C ASN A 759 -21.76 -52.02 -34.04
N GLN A 760 -21.73 -51.13 -33.05
CA GLN A 760 -20.50 -50.80 -32.31
C GLN A 760 -20.27 -51.81 -31.19
N ALA A 761 -19.13 -51.69 -30.50
CA ALA A 761 -18.75 -52.64 -29.45
C ALA A 761 -19.48 -52.42 -28.13
N ASN A 762 -20.78 -52.72 -28.10
CA ASN A 762 -21.63 -52.39 -26.95
C ASN A 762 -21.35 -53.26 -25.73
N LYS A 763 -21.67 -52.72 -24.55
CA LYS A 763 -21.51 -53.34 -23.24
C LYS A 763 -22.81 -53.26 -22.44
N ILE A 764 -23.70 -54.21 -22.66
CA ILE A 764 -25.00 -54.33 -21.98
C ILE A 764 -24.97 -55.56 -21.07
N GLU A 765 -24.96 -55.35 -19.75
CA GLU A 765 -24.71 -56.41 -18.75
C GLU A 765 -25.98 -56.95 -18.05
N GLY A 766 -27.17 -56.55 -18.50
CA GLY A 766 -28.45 -57.04 -17.94
C GLY A 766 -29.50 -57.29 -19.02
N SER A 767 -30.68 -56.67 -18.92
CA SER A 767 -31.83 -56.99 -19.78
C SER A 767 -31.82 -56.24 -21.11
N LEU A 768 -32.27 -56.89 -22.18
CA LEU A 768 -32.54 -56.30 -23.48
C LEU A 768 -33.98 -56.58 -23.88
N ALA A 769 -34.77 -55.53 -24.08
CA ALA A 769 -36.09 -55.60 -24.67
C ALA A 769 -36.18 -54.65 -25.88
N ALA A 770 -36.80 -55.12 -26.98
CA ALA A 770 -36.94 -54.30 -28.18
C ALA A 770 -38.26 -54.52 -28.91
N ILE A 771 -38.90 -53.44 -29.36
CA ILE A 771 -40.09 -53.48 -30.22
C ILE A 771 -39.80 -52.65 -31.46
N VAL A 772 -39.66 -53.30 -32.62
CA VAL A 772 -39.46 -52.64 -33.92
C VAL A 772 -40.67 -52.87 -34.80
N THR A 773 -41.39 -51.80 -35.12
CA THR A 773 -42.63 -51.85 -35.91
C THR A 773 -42.38 -51.51 -37.38
N GLY A 774 -43.29 -51.95 -38.26
CA GLY A 774 -43.19 -51.78 -39.72
C GLY A 774 -42.56 -52.99 -40.44
N ALA A 775 -43.07 -53.29 -41.64
CA ALA A 775 -42.59 -54.42 -42.43
C ALA A 775 -41.15 -54.18 -42.94
N GLY A 776 -40.29 -55.18 -42.81
CA GLY A 776 -38.88 -55.12 -43.23
C GLY A 776 -37.93 -54.39 -42.27
N ASN A 777 -38.42 -53.82 -41.16
CA ASN A 777 -37.58 -53.11 -40.19
C ASN A 777 -36.93 -54.06 -39.17
N GLY A 778 -35.64 -54.35 -39.35
CA GLY A 778 -34.90 -55.28 -38.50
C GLY A 778 -34.31 -54.67 -37.22
N PHE A 779 -33.84 -55.54 -36.33
CA PHE A 779 -33.10 -55.17 -35.12
C PHE A 779 -31.73 -55.88 -35.11
N THR A 780 -30.65 -55.09 -35.12
CA THR A 780 -29.27 -55.60 -35.04
C THR A 780 -28.55 -55.05 -33.82
N LEU A 781 -27.91 -55.91 -33.04
CA LEU A 781 -27.06 -55.56 -31.90
C LEU A 781 -25.76 -56.37 -31.91
N THR A 782 -24.63 -55.66 -31.79
CA THR A 782 -23.31 -56.22 -31.46
C THR A 782 -22.97 -55.81 -30.03
N ASN A 783 -22.81 -56.78 -29.13
CA ASN A 783 -22.56 -56.60 -27.70
C ASN A 783 -21.26 -57.30 -27.27
N ASP A 784 -20.15 -56.92 -27.92
CA ASP A 784 -18.80 -57.48 -27.77
C ASP A 784 -17.82 -56.54 -27.04
N GLY A 785 -18.30 -55.41 -26.50
CA GLY A 785 -17.59 -54.63 -25.48
C GLY A 785 -17.51 -55.36 -24.12
N ILE A 786 -18.23 -56.47 -23.98
CA ILE A 786 -18.09 -57.44 -22.90
C ILE A 786 -16.94 -58.40 -23.24
N ILE A 787 -15.90 -58.39 -22.41
CA ILE A 787 -14.68 -59.20 -22.60
C ILE A 787 -14.64 -60.41 -21.63
N ASP A 788 -15.58 -60.48 -20.68
CA ASP A 788 -15.68 -61.55 -19.68
C ASP A 788 -16.84 -62.51 -20.04
N GLU A 789 -16.53 -63.81 -20.20
CA GLU A 789 -17.53 -64.84 -20.51
C GLU A 789 -18.49 -65.13 -19.35
N THR A 790 -18.32 -64.51 -18.18
CA THR A 790 -19.29 -64.60 -17.07
C THR A 790 -20.43 -63.57 -17.17
N SER A 791 -20.25 -62.48 -17.93
CA SER A 791 -21.28 -61.46 -18.12
C SER A 791 -22.42 -61.98 -19.01
N THR A 792 -23.67 -61.71 -18.62
CA THR A 792 -24.86 -62.27 -19.28
C THR A 792 -25.76 -61.18 -19.83
N LEU A 793 -26.02 -61.21 -21.14
CA LEU A 793 -27.10 -60.44 -21.75
C LEU A 793 -28.40 -61.26 -21.69
N THR A 794 -29.46 -60.70 -21.10
CA THR A 794 -30.77 -61.38 -20.97
C THR A 794 -31.80 -60.77 -21.91
N LEU A 795 -32.30 -61.53 -22.89
CA LEU A 795 -33.36 -61.11 -23.80
C LEU A 795 -34.72 -61.21 -23.11
N ALA A 796 -35.27 -60.07 -22.74
CA ALA A 796 -36.53 -59.91 -22.01
C ALA A 796 -37.73 -59.56 -22.93
N GLY A 797 -37.60 -59.82 -24.23
CA GLY A 797 -38.68 -59.67 -25.21
C GLY A 797 -38.24 -58.83 -26.41
N ILE A 798 -38.17 -59.43 -27.60
CA ILE A 798 -37.82 -58.74 -28.84
C ILE A 798 -38.87 -59.03 -29.89
N THR A 799 -39.47 -58.01 -30.48
CA THR A 799 -40.48 -58.16 -31.52
C THR A 799 -40.14 -57.28 -32.72
N THR A 800 -40.09 -57.85 -33.93
CA THR A 800 -39.98 -57.07 -35.17
C THR A 800 -41.18 -57.33 -36.09
N GLY A 801 -41.45 -56.39 -37.02
CA GLY A 801 -42.49 -56.55 -38.04
C GLY A 801 -42.26 -57.72 -39.02
N ALA A 802 -43.21 -57.91 -39.95
CA ALA A 802 -43.11 -58.97 -40.96
C ALA A 802 -41.88 -58.81 -41.86
N ASN A 803 -41.23 -59.92 -42.24
CA ASN A 803 -40.01 -59.97 -43.07
C ASN A 803 -38.80 -59.19 -42.53
N ALA A 804 -38.74 -58.93 -41.22
CA ALA A 804 -37.65 -58.19 -40.59
C ALA A 804 -36.66 -59.12 -39.86
N PRO A 805 -35.34 -59.00 -40.09
CA PRO A 805 -34.35 -59.81 -39.39
C PRO A 805 -34.09 -59.32 -37.96
N ILE A 806 -33.84 -60.26 -37.05
CA ILE A 806 -33.26 -60.02 -35.73
C ILE A 806 -31.84 -60.60 -35.74
N SER A 807 -30.83 -59.80 -35.41
CA SER A 807 -29.43 -60.24 -35.37
C SER A 807 -28.76 -59.76 -34.09
N ILE A 808 -28.40 -60.68 -33.20
CA ILE A 808 -27.78 -60.36 -31.92
C ILE A 808 -26.49 -61.16 -31.80
N PHE A 809 -25.40 -60.46 -31.56
CA PHE A 809 -24.11 -61.04 -31.19
C PHE A 809 -23.71 -60.52 -29.82
N THR A 810 -23.22 -61.39 -28.94
CA THR A 810 -22.59 -60.97 -27.68
C THR A 810 -21.27 -61.70 -27.42
N GLY A 811 -20.31 -60.98 -26.84
CA GLY A 811 -19.02 -61.53 -26.41
C GLY A 811 -19.09 -62.39 -25.14
N GLY A 812 -20.18 -62.33 -24.37
CA GLY A 812 -20.41 -63.14 -23.15
C GLY A 812 -21.51 -64.19 -23.32
N ASN A 813 -22.23 -64.49 -22.24
CA ASN A 813 -23.40 -65.37 -22.23
C ASN A 813 -24.65 -64.65 -22.76
N LEU A 814 -25.54 -65.40 -23.40
CA LEU A 814 -26.84 -64.93 -23.88
C LEU A 814 -27.96 -65.78 -23.25
N THR A 815 -28.83 -65.16 -22.46
CA THR A 815 -30.03 -65.82 -21.90
C THR A 815 -31.28 -65.31 -22.58
N ILE A 816 -32.23 -66.18 -22.91
CA ILE A 816 -33.54 -65.81 -23.46
C ILE A 816 -34.59 -66.05 -22.38
N SER A 817 -35.18 -64.97 -21.84
CA SER A 817 -36.17 -65.04 -20.75
C SER A 817 -37.60 -64.74 -21.18
N ASP A 818 -37.79 -64.12 -22.35
CA ASP A 818 -39.11 -63.89 -22.96
C ASP A 818 -39.02 -64.02 -24.49
N ASN A 819 -40.15 -63.92 -25.17
CA ASN A 819 -40.35 -64.13 -26.60
C ASN A 819 -39.46 -63.23 -27.47
N VAL A 820 -38.67 -63.85 -28.36
CA VAL A 820 -37.98 -63.21 -29.49
C VAL A 820 -38.71 -63.61 -30.76
N THR A 821 -39.46 -62.67 -31.35
CA THR A 821 -40.41 -62.94 -32.42
C THR A 821 -40.21 -62.01 -33.61
N ASN A 822 -40.28 -62.58 -34.81
CA ASN A 822 -40.45 -61.85 -36.05
C ASN A 822 -41.47 -62.61 -36.89
N SER A 823 -42.37 -61.90 -37.57
CA SER A 823 -43.53 -62.60 -38.16
C SER A 823 -43.20 -63.52 -39.33
N ASP A 824 -42.02 -63.40 -39.96
CA ASP A 824 -41.50 -64.27 -41.05
C ASP A 824 -39.99 -64.04 -41.37
N GLY A 825 -39.22 -63.40 -40.48
CA GLY A 825 -37.82 -62.98 -40.75
C GLY A 825 -36.76 -63.95 -40.22
N ALA A 826 -35.48 -63.74 -40.56
CA ALA A 826 -34.40 -64.52 -39.96
C ALA A 826 -34.08 -64.05 -38.53
N ILE A 827 -33.99 -64.98 -37.57
CA ILE A 827 -33.48 -64.72 -36.21
C ILE A 827 -32.08 -65.33 -36.12
N SER A 828 -31.06 -64.51 -35.90
CA SER A 828 -29.67 -64.93 -35.72
C SER A 828 -29.19 -64.50 -34.33
N LEU A 829 -29.03 -65.46 -33.42
CA LEU A 829 -28.52 -65.24 -32.07
C LEU A 829 -27.16 -65.92 -31.93
N LYS A 830 -26.14 -65.18 -31.51
CA LYS A 830 -24.78 -65.67 -31.33
C LYS A 830 -24.22 -65.18 -30.00
N ALA A 831 -23.66 -66.10 -29.23
CA ALA A 831 -22.92 -65.83 -28.00
C ALA A 831 -21.52 -66.41 -28.17
N SER A 832 -20.50 -65.76 -27.59
CA SER A 832 -19.17 -66.35 -27.48
C SER A 832 -19.07 -67.26 -26.24
N GLY A 833 -19.89 -66.99 -25.21
CA GLY A 833 -20.14 -67.90 -24.08
C GLY A 833 -21.41 -68.74 -24.26
N ASP A 834 -22.09 -69.06 -23.15
CA ASP A 834 -23.27 -69.93 -23.13
C ASP A 834 -24.53 -69.26 -23.71
N LEU A 835 -25.27 -70.00 -24.53
CA LEU A 835 -26.61 -69.64 -24.98
C LEU A 835 -27.65 -70.43 -24.16
N THR A 836 -28.40 -69.75 -23.30
CA THR A 836 -29.36 -70.36 -22.36
C THR A 836 -30.81 -69.93 -22.66
N LEU A 837 -31.74 -70.89 -22.63
CA LEU A 837 -33.19 -70.62 -22.62
C LEU A 837 -33.68 -70.74 -21.16
N ALA A 838 -34.31 -69.70 -20.61
CA ALA A 838 -34.83 -69.77 -19.25
C ALA A 838 -36.01 -70.76 -19.16
N GLU A 839 -35.97 -71.68 -18.18
CA GLU A 839 -37.01 -72.69 -17.92
C GLU A 839 -38.37 -72.08 -17.50
N PRO A 840 -39.53 -72.63 -17.89
CA PRO A 840 -40.81 -71.92 -17.83
C PRO A 840 -41.54 -72.05 -16.48
N LEU A 841 -42.17 -70.97 -16.02
CA LEU A 841 -43.33 -71.04 -15.12
C LEU A 841 -44.53 -70.32 -15.76
N GLY A 842 -45.39 -71.08 -16.43
CA GLY A 842 -46.79 -70.71 -16.69
C GLY A 842 -47.16 -70.32 -18.13
N THR A 843 -47.56 -71.32 -18.94
CA THR A 843 -48.48 -71.22 -20.10
C THR A 843 -48.41 -69.99 -21.01
N GLN A 844 -47.25 -69.70 -21.60
CA GLN A 844 -47.11 -69.21 -22.98
C GLN A 844 -45.76 -69.73 -23.51
N HIS A 845 -45.77 -70.48 -24.61
CA HIS A 845 -44.58 -71.03 -25.24
C HIS A 845 -43.64 -69.91 -25.72
N PRO A 846 -42.30 -70.03 -25.56
CA PRO A 846 -41.36 -69.31 -26.41
C PRO A 846 -41.59 -69.76 -27.87
N GLN A 847 -42.22 -68.94 -28.70
CA GLN A 847 -42.40 -69.22 -30.12
C GLN A 847 -41.19 -68.68 -30.88
N VAL A 848 -40.12 -69.46 -30.96
CA VAL A 848 -39.17 -69.32 -32.08
C VAL A 848 -39.84 -70.02 -33.27
N PRO A 849 -40.18 -69.33 -34.38
CA PRO A 849 -40.79 -69.97 -35.52
C PRO A 849 -39.93 -71.15 -35.99
N SER A 850 -40.55 -72.28 -36.33
CA SER A 850 -39.89 -73.53 -36.74
C SER A 850 -39.14 -73.47 -38.08
N SER A 851 -38.93 -72.27 -38.64
CA SER A 851 -38.10 -72.00 -39.81
C SER A 851 -36.84 -71.24 -39.39
N LEU A 852 -35.68 -71.90 -39.51
CA LEU A 852 -34.31 -71.44 -39.15
C LEU A 852 -33.85 -71.64 -37.69
N LEU A 853 -33.88 -72.88 -37.19
CA LEU A 853 -32.90 -73.30 -36.19
C LEU A 853 -31.63 -73.79 -36.91
N GLU A 854 -30.83 -72.88 -37.47
CA GLU A 854 -29.40 -73.18 -37.75
C GLU A 854 -28.59 -72.80 -36.52
N MET A 855 -28.54 -73.72 -35.55
CA MET A 855 -27.53 -73.73 -34.49
C MET A 855 -26.16 -73.97 -35.11
N PHE A 856 -25.39 -72.92 -35.37
CA PHE A 856 -23.94 -73.08 -35.54
C PHE A 856 -23.29 -73.05 -34.15
N LEU A 857 -23.07 -74.24 -33.58
CA LEU A 857 -21.99 -74.44 -32.60
C LEU A 857 -20.66 -74.32 -33.35
N ILE A 858 -19.79 -73.41 -32.91
CA ILE A 858 -18.33 -73.59 -32.99
C ILE A 858 -17.81 -73.44 -31.57
#